data_AF-A0A0F9JTP7-F1
#
_entry.id   AF-A0A0F9JTP7-F1
#
_cell.length_a   1.000
_cell.length_b   1.000
_cell.length_c   1.000
_cell.angle_alpha   90.00
_cell.angle_beta   90.00
_cell.angle_gamma   90.00
#
_symmetry.space_group_name_H-M   'P 1'
#
loop_
_entity.id
_entity.type
_entity.pdbx_description
1 polymer ?
#
loop_
_entity_poly.entity_id
_entity_poly.type
_entity_poly.pdbx_seq_one_letter_code
_entity_poly.pdbx_strand_id
1 'polypeptide(L)'
;LEEQMMDRLDADPAVAKWMKRHGISISWVDSQKHMRRYVPDFIVEYTDGRRAVIEVKDPSRIAWRFGPISSKARPPVVLDNLPVCGNCHSFSADGRTFGMDVDYANDKGSYVIAPVSEEIVLSKETIMTWSDFRREDKELTFGLLSQVSPDGKYVVSTVKDRSVFVPQPDLAFSQLFFPFKGILAIYSRESKTFHAFKGADDKRFVHSNPAWSPDGKTVVFARTKAYSLKTVRSTGILLNPKEVQEFLKGQKTFKFDLYKIPWNDGKGGKAEPLEGASNNGMSNYFPKFSPDGKWIVFCKAKTYMLLQPDSKLYIMPASGGEPRLMRCNTPLMNSWHSWSPNGKWLVFSSKANGPYTQLYLTHVDEQGRSTPAVLLSRFTAPDRAANIPEFVNCGPTGIKTIRKDFVDDESYLRAGIALLKGNDYDAALRMFDKALKINPKNAGVHYSMGLALLKKDQLPGAIDRLTKAISLKPGLAQAHSVLGLVHGKMGRHADAMAALNKGVALAPKDVFVRYNLGVGYSRAGRLNEAIAAYKAATALDVVYVDAIVGLAALYDQAGRSDMAVAAYKRALDIETDSVPALYGLGVAYSKMKRHSEAIAAWQKAVKLAPDHAGAHMSIGMAYGETGRLAEAIPPLSRAAALRPKDVLAHCRLGLVYDKLGRHDDAIAAYGKAVALKSDFVHAQASLGASYARAGRFGQAVQHTGAALGLARAAGNAKLVTELIRRLALYNRGQAQP
;
A
#
# COMPACT_ATOMS: atom_id res chain seq x y z
N LEU A 1 17.54 -28.52 19.06
CA LEU A 1 18.09 -27.29 19.66
C LEU A 1 17.02 -26.31 20.14
N GLU A 2 15.98 -25.97 19.36
CA GLU A 2 14.88 -25.11 19.82
C GLU A 2 14.01 -25.76 20.92
N GLU A 3 13.70 -27.06 20.81
CA GLU A 3 13.05 -27.83 21.88
C GLU A 3 13.91 -27.90 23.16
N GLN A 4 15.19 -28.22 23.00
CA GLN A 4 16.18 -28.27 24.09
C GLN A 4 16.44 -26.91 24.78
N MET A 5 16.06 -25.78 24.16
CA MET A 5 16.17 -24.43 24.75
C MET A 5 14.88 -23.94 25.39
N MET A 6 13.70 -24.35 24.88
CA MET A 6 12.45 -24.21 25.65
C MET A 6 12.52 -25.01 26.94
N ASP A 7 13.15 -26.18 26.91
CA ASP A 7 13.50 -26.94 28.10
C ASP A 7 14.43 -26.19 29.05
N ARG A 8 15.24 -25.22 28.58
CA ARG A 8 16.07 -24.36 29.46
C ARG A 8 15.31 -23.22 30.12
N LEU A 9 14.21 -22.74 29.54
CA LEU A 9 13.25 -21.86 30.22
C LEU A 9 12.43 -22.64 31.27
N ASP A 10 12.17 -23.92 31.00
CA ASP A 10 11.62 -24.88 31.98
C ASP A 10 12.69 -25.36 33.02
N ALA A 11 13.99 -25.24 32.74
CA ALA A 11 15.09 -25.70 33.61
C ALA A 11 15.49 -24.72 34.73
N ASP A 12 14.89 -23.54 34.80
CA ASP A 12 14.82 -22.77 36.05
C ASP A 12 13.39 -22.81 36.58
N PRO A 13 13.01 -23.89 37.31
CA PRO A 13 11.71 -23.99 37.96
C PRO A 13 11.40 -22.78 38.83
N ALA A 14 12.41 -22.07 39.37
CA ALA A 14 12.19 -20.89 40.19
C ALA A 14 11.71 -19.71 39.34
N VAL A 15 12.19 -19.52 38.11
CA VAL A 15 11.72 -18.48 37.18
C VAL A 15 10.30 -18.75 36.70
N ALA A 16 10.01 -19.95 36.20
CA ALA A 16 8.66 -20.30 35.75
C ALA A 16 7.66 -20.24 36.91
N LYS A 17 8.05 -20.73 38.10
CA LYS A 17 7.27 -20.62 39.34
C LYS A 17 7.16 -19.17 39.81
N TRP A 18 8.17 -18.33 39.63
CA TRP A 18 8.13 -16.92 40.00
C TRP A 18 7.21 -16.14 39.06
N MET A 19 7.31 -16.31 37.74
CA MET A 19 6.39 -15.72 36.75
C MET A 19 4.94 -16.19 36.98
N LYS A 20 4.74 -17.45 37.33
CA LYS A 20 3.43 -18.02 37.67
C LYS A 20 2.89 -17.50 39.01
N ARG A 21 3.74 -17.37 40.04
CA ARG A 21 3.38 -16.86 41.38
C ARG A 21 3.07 -15.36 41.39
N HIS A 22 3.78 -14.57 40.59
CA HIS A 22 3.65 -13.11 40.54
C HIS A 22 2.73 -12.65 39.40
N GLY A 23 2.18 -13.60 38.64
CA GLY A 23 1.20 -13.35 37.59
C GLY A 23 1.70 -12.38 36.52
N ILE A 24 2.78 -12.73 35.81
CA ILE A 24 3.38 -11.84 34.79
C ILE A 24 3.04 -12.32 33.40
N SER A 25 2.55 -11.40 32.58
CA SER A 25 2.01 -11.66 31.24
C SER A 25 2.66 -10.75 30.20
N ILE A 26 2.65 -11.17 28.93
CA ILE A 26 3.03 -10.32 27.79
C ILE A 26 1.79 -10.04 26.95
N SER A 27 1.63 -8.78 26.55
CA SER A 27 0.75 -8.31 25.48
C SER A 27 1.56 -8.12 24.20
N TRP A 28 1.00 -8.50 23.05
CA TRP A 28 1.58 -8.16 21.75
C TRP A 28 0.55 -8.18 20.63
N VAL A 29 0.96 -7.65 19.48
CA VAL A 29 0.11 -7.50 18.31
C VAL A 29 0.59 -8.39 17.16
N ASP A 30 -0.35 -9.18 16.64
CA ASP A 30 -0.15 -10.19 15.60
C ASP A 30 -0.85 -9.75 14.31
N SER A 31 -0.08 -9.30 13.33
CA SER A 31 -0.61 -8.73 12.09
C SER A 31 -0.43 -9.68 10.90
N GLN A 32 -1.53 -10.03 10.21
CA GLN A 32 -1.43 -10.73 8.93
C GLN A 32 -0.91 -9.78 7.86
N LYS A 33 0.33 -10.04 7.44
CA LYS A 33 0.88 -9.46 6.22
C LYS A 33 0.65 -10.47 5.10
N HIS A 34 -0.10 -10.07 4.08
CA HIS A 34 -0.32 -10.96 2.94
C HIS A 34 0.93 -10.99 2.06
N MET A 35 1.56 -12.16 2.00
CA MET A 35 2.14 -12.66 0.76
C MET A 35 1.05 -13.46 0.03
N ARG A 36 0.92 -13.28 -1.29
CA ARG A 36 0.46 -14.41 -2.11
C ARG A 36 1.43 -15.56 -1.85
N ARG A 37 0.89 -16.72 -1.47
CA ARG A 37 1.59 -17.99 -1.23
C ARG A 37 2.66 -18.21 -2.32
N TYR A 38 3.94 -18.23 -1.94
CA TYR A 38 4.95 -18.95 -2.70
C TYR A 38 4.80 -20.43 -2.34
N VAL A 39 4.49 -21.24 -3.33
CA VAL A 39 4.65 -22.70 -3.26
C VAL A 39 6.00 -22.98 -3.92
N PRO A 40 6.94 -23.66 -3.23
CA PRO A 40 8.15 -24.14 -3.88
C PRO A 40 7.76 -25.25 -4.86
N ASP A 41 8.39 -25.27 -6.03
CA ASP A 41 8.14 -26.20 -7.14
C ASP A 41 6.91 -25.87 -7.98
N PHE A 42 6.98 -24.79 -8.76
CA PHE A 42 6.55 -24.67 -10.16
C PHE A 42 6.95 -23.27 -10.65
N ILE A 43 7.77 -23.21 -11.71
CA ILE A 43 8.15 -21.95 -12.37
C ILE A 43 6.89 -21.36 -13.01
N VAL A 44 6.33 -20.30 -12.42
CA VAL A 44 5.30 -19.46 -13.05
C VAL A 44 5.72 -18.00 -12.91
N GLU A 45 6.12 -17.43 -14.05
CA GLU A 45 6.44 -16.01 -14.20
C GLU A 45 5.24 -15.11 -13.88
N TYR A 46 5.54 -14.06 -13.13
CA TYR A 46 4.65 -13.02 -12.65
C TYR A 46 3.73 -12.43 -13.74
N THR A 47 2.42 -12.56 -13.55
CA THR A 47 1.40 -11.76 -14.23
C THR A 47 0.91 -10.67 -13.27
N ASP A 48 1.20 -9.41 -13.64
CA ASP A 48 0.53 -8.15 -13.22
C ASP A 48 1.44 -6.99 -12.76
N GLY A 49 2.74 -7.19 -12.53
CA GLY A 49 3.72 -6.10 -12.37
C GLY A 49 3.42 -5.00 -11.35
N ARG A 50 2.52 -5.21 -10.40
CA ARG A 50 2.24 -4.22 -9.37
C ARG A 50 3.28 -4.35 -8.26
N ARG A 51 3.96 -3.23 -7.95
CA ARG A 51 4.76 -3.11 -6.73
C ARG A 51 3.89 -3.50 -5.54
N ALA A 52 4.32 -4.52 -4.82
CA ALA A 52 3.69 -4.93 -3.57
C ALA A 52 3.85 -3.79 -2.55
N VAL A 53 2.79 -3.03 -2.32
CA VAL A 53 2.67 -2.23 -1.09
C VAL A 53 2.31 -3.22 0.01
N ILE A 54 3.29 -3.58 0.84
CA ILE A 54 3.09 -4.41 2.02
C ILE A 54 2.65 -3.48 3.15
N GLU A 55 1.40 -3.07 3.06
CA GLU A 55 0.68 -2.43 4.15
C GLU A 55 -0.22 -3.49 4.82
N VAL A 56 -0.63 -3.27 6.07
CA VAL A 56 -1.76 -4.03 6.62
C VAL A 56 -3.00 -3.57 5.84
N LYS A 57 -3.29 -4.25 4.72
CA LYS A 57 -4.38 -3.89 3.80
C LYS A 57 -5.75 -3.92 4.48
N ASP A 58 -5.87 -4.73 5.52
CA ASP A 58 -7.08 -4.92 6.30
C ASP A 58 -6.72 -4.92 7.80
N PRO A 59 -6.84 -3.78 8.50
CA PRO A 59 -6.60 -3.68 9.94
C PRO A 59 -7.42 -4.67 10.76
N SER A 60 -8.57 -5.13 10.25
CA SER A 60 -9.42 -6.09 10.96
C SER A 60 -8.76 -7.47 11.13
N ARG A 61 -7.66 -7.73 10.41
CA ARG A 61 -6.87 -8.95 10.55
C ARG A 61 -5.78 -8.87 11.61
N ILE A 62 -5.58 -7.70 12.23
CA ILE A 62 -4.74 -7.53 13.40
C ILE A 62 -5.41 -8.23 14.59
N ALA A 63 -4.62 -9.03 15.31
CA ALA A 63 -5.06 -9.70 16.53
C ALA A 63 -4.11 -9.35 17.67
N TRP A 64 -4.64 -8.93 18.81
CA TRP A 64 -3.87 -8.82 20.05
C TRP A 64 -3.95 -10.11 20.82
N ARG A 65 -2.83 -10.45 21.43
CA ARG A 65 -2.73 -11.60 22.31
C ARG A 65 -2.20 -11.18 23.66
N PHE A 66 -2.71 -11.82 24.69
CA PHE A 66 -2.29 -11.60 26.06
C PHE A 66 -2.23 -12.94 26.79
N GLY A 67 -1.18 -13.16 27.56
CA GLY A 67 -1.09 -14.32 28.44
C GLY A 67 0.33 -14.57 28.96
N PRO A 68 0.52 -15.65 29.73
CA PRO A 68 1.80 -15.92 30.38
C PRO A 68 2.78 -16.55 29.40
N ILE A 69 4.05 -16.10 29.47
CA ILE A 69 5.16 -16.67 28.68
C ILE A 69 5.39 -18.14 29.00
N SER A 70 5.19 -18.52 30.27
CA SER A 70 5.36 -19.89 30.75
C SER A 70 4.27 -20.85 30.23
N SER A 71 3.26 -20.37 29.51
CA SER A 71 2.22 -21.24 28.96
C SER A 71 2.77 -22.16 27.88
N LYS A 72 2.46 -23.46 27.96
CA LYS A 72 2.71 -24.38 26.85
C LYS A 72 1.72 -24.17 25.69
N ALA A 73 0.54 -23.61 25.94
CA ALA A 73 -0.41 -23.24 24.90
C ALA A 73 -0.11 -21.84 24.34
N ARG A 74 -0.45 -21.60 23.07
CA ARG A 74 -0.41 -20.26 22.46
C ARG A 74 -1.38 -19.34 23.21
N PRO A 75 -0.97 -18.13 23.64
CA PRO A 75 -1.86 -17.23 24.36
C PRO A 75 -3.09 -16.81 23.54
N PRO A 76 -4.25 -16.63 24.22
CA PRO A 76 -5.51 -16.31 23.58
C PRO A 76 -5.48 -14.97 22.85
N VAL A 77 -6.38 -14.83 21.88
CA VAL A 77 -6.66 -13.53 21.26
C VAL A 77 -7.60 -12.75 22.18
N VAL A 78 -7.21 -11.52 22.54
CA VAL A 78 -8.01 -10.64 23.40
C VAL A 78 -8.64 -9.48 22.64
N LEU A 79 -8.11 -9.12 21.46
CA LEU A 79 -8.70 -8.15 20.54
C LEU A 79 -8.48 -8.63 19.10
N ASP A 80 -9.50 -8.63 18.27
CA ASP A 80 -9.38 -8.83 16.82
C ASP A 80 -10.37 -7.92 16.06
N ASN A 81 -10.42 -8.00 14.73
CA ASN A 81 -11.48 -7.36 13.94
C ASN A 81 -11.63 -5.85 14.15
N LEU A 82 -10.57 -5.16 14.59
CA LEU A 82 -10.57 -3.71 14.73
C LEU A 82 -10.40 -3.08 13.33
N PRO A 83 -11.38 -2.33 12.79
CA PRO A 83 -11.31 -1.80 11.42
C PRO A 83 -10.36 -0.58 11.28
N VAL A 84 -9.65 -0.23 12.35
CA VAL A 84 -8.75 0.92 12.45
C VAL A 84 -7.38 0.47 12.96
N CYS A 85 -6.36 1.32 12.82
CA CYS A 85 -5.08 1.06 13.47
C CYS A 85 -5.27 1.00 14.99
N GLY A 86 -4.60 0.05 15.64
CA GLY A 86 -4.64 -0.15 17.09
C GLY A 86 -3.47 -1.01 17.51
N ASN A 87 -2.26 -0.59 17.17
CA ASN A 87 -1.04 -1.38 17.39
C ASN A 87 -0.19 -0.82 18.54
N CYS A 88 0.06 0.48 18.51
CA CYS A 88 0.93 1.15 19.48
C CYS A 88 0.20 1.30 20.82
N HIS A 89 0.85 0.85 21.89
CA HIS A 89 0.25 0.82 23.20
C HIS A 89 1.28 0.88 24.33
N SER A 90 0.79 1.16 25.53
CA SER A 90 1.60 1.23 26.74
C SER A 90 0.75 0.94 27.98
N PHE A 91 1.42 0.65 29.08
CA PHE A 91 0.81 0.42 30.38
C PHE A 91 1.50 1.27 31.45
N SER A 92 0.77 1.67 32.50
CA SER A 92 1.38 2.20 33.72
C SER A 92 2.23 1.14 34.41
N ALA A 93 3.15 1.55 35.29
CA ALA A 93 4.11 0.64 35.93
C ALA A 93 3.43 -0.41 36.83
N ASP A 94 2.29 -0.04 37.42
CA ASP A 94 1.44 -0.94 38.20
C ASP A 94 0.52 -1.84 37.35
N GLY A 95 0.56 -1.69 36.02
CA GLY A 95 -0.26 -2.46 35.09
C GLY A 95 -1.75 -2.15 35.14
N ARG A 96 -2.18 -1.05 35.79
CA ARG A 96 -3.61 -0.73 36.00
C ARG A 96 -4.19 0.20 34.93
N THR A 97 -3.37 0.97 34.22
CA THR A 97 -3.81 1.86 33.15
C THR A 97 -3.29 1.34 31.82
N PHE A 98 -4.20 1.15 30.87
CA PHE A 98 -3.93 0.81 29.48
C PHE A 98 -4.06 2.05 28.60
N GLY A 99 -3.10 2.26 27.72
CA GLY A 99 -3.14 3.29 26.69
C GLY A 99 -2.88 2.74 25.30
N MET A 100 -3.64 3.16 24.28
CA MET A 100 -3.48 2.69 22.91
C MET A 100 -3.82 3.78 21.88
N ASP A 101 -2.93 3.96 20.90
CA ASP A 101 -3.19 4.81 19.74
C ASP A 101 -4.25 4.13 18.85
N VAL A 102 -5.35 4.83 18.54
CA VAL A 102 -6.44 4.32 17.67
C VAL A 102 -6.93 5.40 16.71
N ASP A 103 -7.49 5.03 15.56
CA ASP A 103 -8.20 6.00 14.72
C ASP A 103 -9.68 6.11 15.17
N TYR A 104 -10.15 7.30 15.53
CA TYR A 104 -11.53 7.54 15.97
C TYR A 104 -12.10 8.83 15.37
N ALA A 105 -13.39 8.85 15.00
CA ALA A 105 -14.10 10.04 14.49
C ALA A 105 -13.39 10.82 13.36
N ASN A 106 -12.75 10.10 12.42
CA ASN A 106 -11.93 10.66 11.32
C ASN A 106 -10.68 11.43 11.80
N ASP A 107 -10.24 11.14 13.02
CA ASP A 107 -9.04 11.67 13.64
C ASP A 107 -8.04 10.53 13.87
N LYS A 108 -6.84 10.71 13.33
CA LYS A 108 -5.71 9.78 13.49
C LYS A 108 -4.84 10.12 14.71
N GLY A 109 -5.20 11.18 15.43
CA GLY A 109 -4.60 11.66 16.67
C GLY A 109 -5.19 11.05 17.94
N SER A 110 -6.10 10.08 17.82
CA SER A 110 -6.85 9.58 18.97
C SER A 110 -6.07 8.57 19.82
N TYR A 111 -6.27 8.64 21.14
CA TYR A 111 -5.62 7.79 22.12
C TYR A 111 -6.65 7.33 23.16
N VAL A 112 -6.85 6.01 23.26
CA VAL A 112 -7.67 5.40 24.32
C VAL A 112 -6.85 5.35 25.59
N ILE A 113 -7.44 5.74 26.72
CA ILE A 113 -6.93 5.43 28.06
C ILE A 113 -8.04 4.74 28.86
N ALA A 114 -7.83 3.47 29.20
CA ALA A 114 -8.80 2.66 29.93
C ALA A 114 -8.16 1.98 31.14
N PRO A 115 -8.94 1.64 32.19
CA PRO A 115 -8.46 0.77 33.24
C PRO A 115 -8.19 -0.65 32.68
N VAL A 116 -7.17 -1.32 33.20
CA VAL A 116 -6.93 -2.74 32.97
C VAL A 116 -7.88 -3.55 33.84
N SER A 117 -8.66 -4.42 33.20
CA SER A 117 -9.64 -5.32 33.80
C SER A 117 -9.79 -6.56 32.92
N GLU A 118 -10.42 -7.63 33.42
CA GLU A 118 -10.66 -8.83 32.62
C GLU A 118 -11.37 -8.52 31.29
N GLU A 119 -12.27 -7.52 31.30
CA GLU A 119 -12.84 -6.92 30.11
C GLU A 119 -12.45 -5.44 30.03
N ILE A 120 -11.58 -5.07 29.09
CA ILE A 120 -11.25 -3.67 28.80
C ILE A 120 -12.25 -3.16 27.76
N VAL A 121 -12.88 -2.02 28.03
CA VAL A 121 -13.83 -1.39 27.09
C VAL A 121 -13.20 -0.15 26.47
N LEU A 122 -13.06 -0.16 25.15
CA LEU A 122 -12.64 1.01 24.37
C LEU A 122 -13.91 1.79 24.00
N SER A 123 -14.30 2.76 24.84
CA SER A 123 -15.49 3.58 24.64
C SER A 123 -15.12 5.01 24.25
N LYS A 124 -16.11 5.79 23.77
CA LYS A 124 -15.89 7.19 23.36
C LYS A 124 -15.40 8.05 24.52
N GLU A 125 -15.84 7.75 25.73
CA GLU A 125 -15.51 8.47 26.97
C GLU A 125 -14.06 8.24 27.42
N THR A 126 -13.46 7.12 26.97
CA THR A 126 -12.07 6.76 27.25
C THR A 126 -11.09 7.31 26.21
N ILE A 127 -11.58 7.96 25.15
CA ILE A 127 -10.76 8.46 24.04
C ILE A 127 -10.51 9.96 24.22
N MET A 128 -9.24 10.35 24.16
CA MET A 128 -8.82 11.72 23.89
C MET A 128 -8.28 11.85 22.47
N THR A 129 -8.10 13.07 21.97
CA THR A 129 -7.37 13.32 20.72
C THR A 129 -6.27 14.36 20.86
N TRP A 130 -5.08 14.02 20.38
CA TRP A 130 -3.96 14.96 20.25
C TRP A 130 -4.26 16.12 19.30
N SER A 131 -5.25 15.99 18.41
CA SER A 131 -5.68 17.09 17.54
C SER A 131 -6.29 18.28 18.30
N ASP A 132 -6.74 18.08 19.53
CA ASP A 132 -7.22 19.16 20.39
C ASP A 132 -6.08 19.96 21.03
N PHE A 133 -4.84 19.44 21.03
CA PHE A 133 -3.68 20.23 21.43
C PHE A 133 -3.41 21.34 20.42
N ARG A 134 -3.64 22.59 20.84
CA ARG A 134 -3.45 23.82 20.05
C ARG A 134 -4.11 23.72 18.69
N ARG A 135 -5.43 23.55 18.69
CA ARG A 135 -6.24 23.39 17.48
C ARG A 135 -6.20 24.65 16.61
N GLU A 136 -6.04 25.82 17.23
CA GLU A 136 -5.87 27.13 16.61
C GLU A 136 -4.67 27.23 15.66
N ASP A 137 -3.62 26.41 15.87
CA ASP A 137 -2.45 26.36 14.99
C ASP A 137 -2.80 25.86 13.58
N LYS A 138 -3.94 25.18 13.40
CA LYS A 138 -4.35 24.52 12.15
C LYS A 138 -3.31 23.52 11.58
N GLU A 139 -2.38 23.09 12.43
CA GLU A 139 -1.41 22.03 12.12
C GLU A 139 -1.98 20.66 12.53
N LEU A 140 -2.01 19.73 11.57
CA LEU A 140 -2.41 18.34 11.78
C LEU A 140 -1.38 17.57 12.65
N THR A 141 -1.82 16.52 13.33
CA THR A 141 -1.00 15.68 14.21
C THR A 141 -1.51 14.23 14.25
N PHE A 142 -0.63 13.26 14.48
CA PHE A 142 -1.00 11.87 14.80
C PHE A 142 -0.81 11.53 16.28
N GLY A 143 0.07 12.21 17.01
CA GLY A 143 0.39 11.73 18.36
C GLY A 143 1.19 10.43 18.27
N LEU A 144 2.44 10.51 17.80
CA LEU A 144 3.25 9.32 17.58
C LEU A 144 3.84 8.78 18.88
N LEU A 145 3.59 7.49 19.11
CA LEU A 145 4.22 6.67 20.15
C LEU A 145 3.92 7.19 21.56
N SER A 146 2.64 7.45 21.80
CA SER A 146 2.14 7.92 23.07
C SER A 146 2.49 6.93 24.20
N GLN A 147 2.91 7.44 25.37
CA GLN A 147 3.20 6.64 26.56
C GLN A 147 2.45 7.17 27.77
N VAL A 148 1.74 6.27 28.45
CA VAL A 148 1.16 6.50 29.77
C VAL A 148 2.28 6.63 30.82
N SER A 149 2.15 7.55 31.76
CA SER A 149 3.11 7.74 32.87
C SER A 149 3.10 6.54 33.84
N PRO A 150 4.17 6.34 34.64
CA PRO A 150 4.25 5.22 35.58
C PRO A 150 3.09 5.15 36.57
N ASP A 151 2.59 6.29 37.03
CA ASP A 151 1.43 6.44 37.92
C ASP A 151 0.08 6.48 37.19
N GLY A 152 0.11 6.38 35.87
CA GLY A 152 -1.06 6.44 35.00
C GLY A 152 -1.65 7.82 34.79
N LYS A 153 -1.25 8.89 35.50
CA LYS A 153 -1.96 10.18 35.52
C LYS A 153 -1.77 11.04 34.26
N TYR A 154 -0.70 10.83 33.52
CA TYR A 154 -0.31 11.63 32.36
C TYR A 154 -0.05 10.77 31.14
N VAL A 155 -0.11 11.38 29.97
CA VAL A 155 0.37 10.79 28.71
C VAL A 155 1.29 11.77 28.02
N VAL A 156 2.42 11.29 27.52
CA VAL A 156 3.34 12.06 26.66
C VAL A 156 3.27 11.51 25.25
N SER A 157 3.29 12.37 24.24
CA SER A 157 3.33 11.96 22.84
C SER A 157 4.06 12.96 21.96
N THR A 158 4.46 12.50 20.77
CA THR A 158 4.99 13.35 19.71
C THR A 158 3.82 13.96 18.93
N VAL A 159 3.64 15.27 19.01
CA VAL A 159 2.54 15.99 18.36
C VAL A 159 3.04 17.04 17.36
N LYS A 160 2.11 17.56 16.55
CA LYS A 160 2.38 18.41 15.39
C LYS A 160 3.43 17.77 14.47
N ASP A 161 3.34 16.45 14.40
CA ASP A 161 4.32 15.59 13.78
C ASP A 161 4.13 15.50 12.27
N ARG A 162 5.21 15.17 11.56
CA ARG A 162 5.17 14.71 10.17
C ARG A 162 6.20 13.63 9.99
N SER A 163 5.81 12.60 9.25
CA SER A 163 6.62 11.41 9.06
C SER A 163 6.81 11.07 7.59
N VAL A 164 8.03 10.62 7.28
CA VAL A 164 8.25 9.82 6.08
C VAL A 164 7.58 8.48 6.33
N PHE A 165 6.68 8.05 5.44
CA PHE A 165 6.11 6.69 5.45
C PHE A 165 6.00 6.23 4.01
N VAL A 166 7.07 5.59 3.54
CA VAL A 166 7.19 5.20 2.14
C VAL A 166 7.29 3.69 2.03
N PRO A 167 6.38 3.03 1.29
CA PRO A 167 6.50 1.61 1.05
C PRO A 167 7.75 1.31 0.23
N GLN A 168 8.44 0.23 0.60
CA GLN A 168 9.64 -0.28 -0.05
C GLN A 168 9.32 -1.63 -0.71
N PRO A 169 9.99 -1.97 -1.83
CA PRO A 169 9.73 -3.22 -2.55
C PRO A 169 10.20 -4.46 -1.79
N ASP A 170 11.17 -4.33 -0.89
CA ASP A 170 11.69 -5.45 -0.10
C ASP A 170 10.69 -5.87 0.99
N LEU A 171 10.29 -7.14 0.99
CA LEU A 171 9.37 -7.68 2.00
C LEU A 171 9.93 -7.64 3.43
N ALA A 172 11.22 -7.88 3.59
CA ALA A 172 11.87 -7.83 4.90
C ALA A 172 11.96 -6.39 5.44
N PHE A 173 11.99 -5.39 4.56
CA PHE A 173 12.10 -3.98 4.95
C PHE A 173 11.12 -3.11 4.17
N SER A 174 9.84 -3.49 4.25
CA SER A 174 8.79 -3.03 3.35
C SER A 174 8.31 -1.59 3.49
N GLN A 175 8.92 -0.83 4.39
CA GLN A 175 8.62 0.57 4.58
C GLN A 175 9.84 1.29 5.15
N LEU A 176 10.04 2.53 4.73
CA LEU A 176 10.89 3.50 5.40
C LEU A 176 9.99 4.41 6.22
N PHE A 177 10.19 4.44 7.54
CA PHE A 177 9.38 5.24 8.45
C PHE A 177 10.21 5.96 9.50
N PHE A 178 10.14 7.29 9.53
CA PHE A 178 10.69 8.11 10.61
C PHE A 178 10.05 9.51 10.63
N PRO A 179 9.89 10.13 11.82
CA PRO A 179 9.44 11.49 11.93
C PRO A 179 10.56 12.47 11.55
N PHE A 180 10.24 13.53 10.81
CA PHE A 180 11.18 14.61 10.49
C PHE A 180 10.74 15.98 11.03
N LYS A 181 9.53 16.03 11.62
CA LYS A 181 8.96 17.13 12.39
C LYS A 181 8.15 16.54 13.54
N GLY A 182 8.12 17.21 14.69
CA GLY A 182 7.30 16.84 15.84
C GLY A 182 7.88 17.36 17.14
N ILE A 183 7.03 17.74 18.08
CA ILE A 183 7.39 18.17 19.43
C ILE A 183 6.73 17.28 20.47
N LEU A 184 7.22 17.30 21.71
CA LEU A 184 6.54 16.58 22.79
C LEU A 184 5.46 17.45 23.43
N ALA A 185 4.30 16.84 23.66
CA ALA A 185 3.22 17.41 24.45
C ALA A 185 2.73 16.39 25.48
N ILE A 186 2.08 16.92 26.50
CA ILE A 186 1.55 16.18 27.63
C ILE A 186 0.05 16.36 27.72
N TYR A 187 -0.64 15.28 28.05
CA TYR A 187 -2.02 15.30 28.47
C TYR A 187 -2.14 14.91 29.94
N SER A 188 -2.86 15.70 30.73
CA SER A 188 -3.23 15.38 32.11
C SER A 188 -4.62 14.75 32.12
N ARG A 189 -4.74 13.52 32.65
CA ARG A 189 -6.03 12.81 32.71
C ARG A 189 -7.01 13.43 33.70
N GLU A 190 -6.49 13.92 34.82
CA GLU A 190 -7.30 14.49 35.91
C GLU A 190 -7.93 15.81 35.47
N SER A 191 -7.11 16.74 34.98
CA SER A 191 -7.60 18.05 34.52
C SER A 191 -8.15 18.04 33.09
N LYS A 192 -7.89 16.96 32.33
CA LYS A 192 -8.20 16.85 30.89
C LYS A 192 -7.60 17.96 30.04
N THR A 193 -6.42 18.44 30.40
CA THR A 193 -5.72 19.54 29.71
C THR A 193 -4.47 19.07 28.98
N PHE A 194 -4.09 19.82 27.94
CA PHE A 194 -2.89 19.58 27.16
C PHE A 194 -1.85 20.69 27.36
N HIS A 195 -0.58 20.32 27.44
CA HIS A 195 0.54 21.26 27.62
C HIS A 195 1.70 20.90 26.69
N ALA A 196 2.36 21.92 26.12
CA ALA A 196 3.62 21.71 25.42
C ALA A 196 4.69 21.32 26.45
N PHE A 197 5.48 20.28 26.18
CA PHE A 197 6.48 19.84 27.14
C PHE A 197 7.74 20.69 27.01
N LYS A 198 7.86 21.72 27.87
CA LYS A 198 8.91 22.74 27.79
C LYS A 198 10.29 22.11 27.81
N GLY A 199 11.10 22.47 26.80
CA GLY A 199 12.43 21.91 26.56
C GLY A 199 12.46 20.80 25.51
N ALA A 200 11.30 20.22 25.20
CA ALA A 200 11.07 19.32 24.07
C ALA A 200 9.98 19.86 23.12
N ASP A 201 9.71 21.17 23.18
CA ASP A 201 8.72 21.90 22.36
C ASP A 201 9.35 22.80 21.27
N ASP A 202 10.67 22.72 21.07
CA ASP A 202 11.38 23.50 20.05
C ASP A 202 11.25 22.89 18.65
N LYS A 203 10.52 23.59 17.77
CA LYS A 203 10.24 23.20 16.37
C LYS A 203 11.49 23.17 15.47
N ARG A 204 12.66 23.70 15.90
CA ARG A 204 13.93 23.55 15.18
C ARG A 204 14.46 22.11 15.24
N PHE A 205 13.91 21.31 16.13
CA PHE A 205 14.22 19.91 16.31
C PHE A 205 12.95 19.08 16.10
N VAL A 206 13.15 17.80 15.84
CA VAL A 206 12.12 16.78 15.93
C VAL A 206 12.42 15.94 17.15
N HIS A 207 11.39 15.73 17.96
CA HIS A 207 11.45 14.95 19.20
C HIS A 207 10.51 13.75 19.05
N SER A 208 10.92 12.55 19.45
CA SER A 208 10.07 11.36 19.38
C SER A 208 10.49 10.28 20.38
N ASN A 209 9.81 9.13 20.35
CA ASN A 209 10.03 8.00 21.26
C ASN A 209 10.15 8.41 22.74
N PRO A 210 9.22 9.22 23.29
CA PRO A 210 9.29 9.57 24.69
C PRO A 210 9.15 8.31 25.57
N ALA A 211 9.91 8.25 26.66
CA ALA A 211 9.88 7.16 27.63
C ALA A 211 10.10 7.71 29.04
N TRP A 212 9.23 7.33 29.96
CA TRP A 212 9.30 7.74 31.36
C TRP A 212 10.35 6.93 32.12
N SER A 213 11.08 7.58 33.03
CA SER A 213 11.79 6.89 34.09
C SER A 213 10.79 6.19 35.02
N PRO A 214 11.16 5.09 35.69
CA PRO A 214 10.24 4.33 36.53
C PRO A 214 9.64 5.13 37.69
N ASP A 215 10.39 6.12 38.20
CA ASP A 215 9.96 7.04 39.26
C ASP A 215 9.09 8.21 38.74
N GLY A 216 8.88 8.31 37.43
CA GLY A 216 8.09 9.37 36.79
C GLY A 216 8.76 10.76 36.79
N LYS A 217 10.02 10.88 37.22
CA LYS A 217 10.69 12.19 37.38
C LYS A 217 11.44 12.66 36.14
N THR A 218 11.72 11.79 35.19
CA THR A 218 12.49 12.09 33.98
C THR A 218 11.81 11.49 32.76
N VAL A 219 11.88 12.18 31.63
CA VAL A 219 11.51 11.64 30.32
C VAL A 219 12.76 11.60 29.45
N VAL A 220 13.01 10.47 28.80
CA VAL A 220 14.04 10.32 27.76
C VAL A 220 13.35 10.24 26.40
N PHE A 221 13.93 10.85 25.38
CA PHE A 221 13.36 10.91 24.04
C PHE A 221 14.45 10.99 22.98
N ALA A 222 14.11 10.58 21.75
CA ALA A 222 14.95 10.73 20.57
C ALA A 222 14.81 12.15 20.00
N ARG A 223 15.92 12.78 19.62
CA ARG A 223 15.97 14.13 19.08
C ARG A 223 16.90 14.20 17.88
N THR A 224 16.52 14.99 16.88
CA THR A 224 17.45 15.43 15.83
C THR A 224 17.01 16.76 15.25
N LYS A 225 17.84 17.37 14.41
CA LYS A 225 17.51 18.66 13.77
C LYS A 225 16.33 18.46 12.81
N ALA A 226 15.31 19.31 12.93
CA ALA A 226 14.16 19.26 12.05
C ALA A 226 14.59 19.54 10.60
N TYR A 227 13.91 18.89 9.66
CA TYR A 227 14.22 19.03 8.25
C TYR A 227 13.06 19.69 7.50
N SER A 228 13.38 20.69 6.67
CA SER A 228 12.39 21.37 5.82
C SER A 228 12.47 20.84 4.40
N LEU A 229 11.39 20.22 3.93
CA LEU A 229 11.26 19.74 2.57
C LEU A 229 10.85 20.88 1.65
N LYS A 230 11.81 21.44 0.91
CA LYS A 230 11.66 22.64 0.07
C LYS A 230 10.57 22.51 -1.02
N THR A 231 10.18 21.30 -1.41
CA THR A 231 9.29 21.01 -2.54
C THR A 231 7.94 20.39 -2.16
N VAL A 232 7.65 20.22 -0.87
CA VAL A 232 6.41 19.60 -0.42
C VAL A 232 5.26 20.62 -0.43
N ARG A 233 4.38 20.47 -1.43
CA ARG A 233 3.11 21.23 -1.53
C ARG A 233 1.98 20.56 -0.73
N SER A 234 2.14 19.30 -0.30
CA SER A 234 1.10 18.58 0.43
C SER A 234 1.04 19.01 1.90
N THR A 235 -0.18 19.24 2.36
CA THR A 235 -0.52 19.50 3.77
C THR A 235 -0.66 18.21 4.59
N GLY A 236 -0.44 17.04 3.98
CA GLY A 236 -0.58 15.74 4.61
C GLY A 236 0.53 15.42 5.62
N ILE A 237 0.19 14.61 6.62
CA ILE A 237 1.12 14.19 7.68
C ILE A 237 2.13 13.12 7.18
N LEU A 238 1.68 12.23 6.28
CA LEU A 238 2.51 11.21 5.63
C LEU A 238 2.95 11.67 4.25
N LEU A 239 4.25 11.54 3.97
CA LEU A 239 4.83 11.90 2.68
C LEU A 239 4.95 10.71 1.73
N ASN A 240 4.80 10.97 0.44
CA ASN A 240 4.89 9.96 -0.60
C ASN A 240 6.32 9.83 -1.16
N PRO A 241 6.67 8.72 -1.86
CA PRO A 241 8.02 8.50 -2.36
C PRO A 241 8.62 9.63 -3.22
N LYS A 242 7.80 10.38 -3.98
CA LYS A 242 8.28 11.48 -4.84
C LYS A 242 8.75 12.67 -4.00
N GLU A 243 8.11 12.91 -2.86
CA GLU A 243 8.42 14.00 -1.94
C GLU A 243 9.73 13.78 -1.17
N VAL A 244 10.21 12.53 -1.06
CA VAL A 244 11.34 12.14 -0.19
C VAL A 244 12.46 11.39 -0.91
N GLN A 245 12.63 11.63 -2.23
CA GLN A 245 13.63 10.93 -3.06
C GLN A 245 15.06 11.01 -2.53
N GLU A 246 15.44 12.11 -1.89
CA GLU A 246 16.78 12.29 -1.30
C GLU A 246 17.07 11.27 -0.19
N PHE A 247 16.05 10.84 0.56
CA PHE A 247 16.18 9.79 1.57
C PHE A 247 16.20 8.40 0.94
N LEU A 248 15.34 8.15 -0.07
CA LEU A 248 15.29 6.86 -0.77
C LEU A 248 16.56 6.53 -1.55
N LYS A 249 17.24 7.55 -2.09
CA LYS A 249 18.51 7.42 -2.82
C LYS A 249 19.73 7.41 -1.89
N GLY A 250 19.53 7.46 -0.58
CA GLY A 250 20.62 7.53 0.41
C GLY A 250 21.44 8.83 0.36
N GLN A 251 20.96 9.86 -0.33
CA GLN A 251 21.66 11.15 -0.46
C GLN A 251 21.60 11.96 0.83
N LYS A 252 20.54 11.76 1.63
CA LYS A 252 20.43 12.26 2.99
C LYS A 252 20.15 11.13 3.95
N THR A 253 20.62 11.30 5.17
CA THR A 253 20.35 10.38 6.27
C THR A 253 19.76 11.19 7.42
N PHE A 254 19.10 10.48 8.33
CA PHE A 254 18.54 11.08 9.54
C PHE A 254 19.05 10.29 10.73
N LYS A 255 19.61 10.95 11.75
CA LYS A 255 20.20 10.27 12.90
C LYS A 255 19.67 10.91 14.16
N PHE A 256 19.17 10.08 15.06
CA PHE A 256 18.59 10.53 16.32
C PHE A 256 19.57 10.33 17.47
N ASP A 257 19.61 11.30 18.34
CA ASP A 257 20.33 11.27 19.61
C ASP A 257 19.33 11.14 20.75
N LEU A 258 19.69 10.49 21.85
CA LEU A 258 18.82 10.40 23.03
C LEU A 258 19.08 11.57 23.98
N TYR A 259 18.01 12.26 24.39
CA TYR A 259 18.05 13.35 25.37
C TYR A 259 17.20 12.99 26.58
N LYS A 260 17.58 13.51 27.75
CA LYS A 260 16.79 13.44 28.97
C LYS A 260 16.26 14.83 29.35
N ILE A 261 15.09 14.88 29.95
CA ILE A 261 14.47 16.10 30.46
C ILE A 261 13.75 15.81 31.78
N PRO A 262 13.91 16.65 32.82
CA PRO A 262 13.17 16.50 34.05
C PRO A 262 11.67 16.77 33.82
N TRP A 263 10.82 16.00 34.50
CA TRP A 263 9.37 16.12 34.44
C TRP A 263 8.87 17.42 35.10
N ASN A 264 9.34 17.71 36.32
CA ASN A 264 9.02 18.91 37.10
C ASN A 264 7.52 19.23 37.13
N ASP A 265 6.68 18.23 37.45
CA ASP A 265 5.22 18.36 37.51
C ASP A 265 4.60 18.92 36.21
N GLY A 266 5.16 18.53 35.06
CA GLY A 266 4.71 18.94 33.74
C GLY A 266 5.25 20.28 33.26
N LYS A 267 6.01 21.00 34.10
CA LYS A 267 6.69 22.25 33.70
C LYS A 267 7.88 21.99 32.79
N GLY A 268 8.38 20.75 32.71
CA GLY A 268 9.55 20.40 31.92
C GLY A 268 10.84 21.05 32.44
N GLY A 269 11.80 21.26 31.55
CA GLY A 269 13.09 21.83 31.93
C GLY A 269 14.06 21.96 30.76
N LYS A 270 15.35 21.90 31.05
CA LYS A 270 16.39 21.87 30.01
C LYS A 270 16.57 20.44 29.52
N ALA A 271 16.42 20.22 28.22
CA ALA A 271 16.77 18.94 27.60
C ALA A 271 18.29 18.81 27.49
N GLU A 272 18.82 17.70 28.00
CA GLU A 272 20.26 17.41 28.04
C GLU A 272 20.58 16.17 27.21
N PRO A 273 21.65 16.18 26.40
CA PRO A 273 22.07 14.99 25.67
C PRO A 273 22.44 13.89 26.66
N LEU A 274 21.95 12.68 26.41
CA LEU A 274 22.29 11.50 27.19
C LEU A 274 23.62 10.94 26.70
N GLU A 275 24.66 11.06 27.54
CA GLU A 275 26.01 10.61 27.25
C GLU A 275 26.05 9.15 26.77
N GLY A 276 26.82 8.88 25.72
CA GLY A 276 26.93 7.56 25.07
C GLY A 276 25.89 7.29 23.97
N ALA A 277 24.70 7.87 24.09
CA ALA A 277 23.61 7.76 23.10
C ALA A 277 23.29 9.07 22.39
N SER A 278 24.15 10.07 22.52
CA SER A 278 24.11 11.36 21.82
C SER A 278 25.44 11.66 21.16
N ASN A 279 25.42 12.34 20.01
CA ASN A 279 26.60 12.83 19.28
C ASN A 279 27.61 11.72 18.92
N ASN A 280 27.15 10.47 18.83
CA ASN A 280 28.01 9.30 18.57
C ASN A 280 28.07 8.90 17.08
N GLY A 281 27.55 9.76 16.19
CA GLY A 281 27.51 9.53 14.75
C GLY A 281 26.53 8.45 14.29
N MET A 282 25.72 7.91 15.19
CA MET A 282 24.73 6.85 14.93
C MET A 282 23.32 7.35 15.22
N SER A 283 22.32 6.60 14.81
CA SER A 283 20.93 6.85 15.17
C SER A 283 20.51 5.96 16.34
N ASN A 284 20.03 6.59 17.42
CA ASN A 284 19.68 5.98 18.70
C ASN A 284 18.20 6.27 18.98
N TYR A 285 17.40 5.25 19.24
CA TYR A 285 15.93 5.37 19.36
C TYR A 285 15.31 4.26 20.23
N PHE A 286 14.03 4.42 20.56
CA PHE A 286 13.29 3.54 21.49
C PHE A 286 13.99 3.33 22.84
N PRO A 287 14.31 4.39 23.60
CA PRO A 287 14.83 4.22 24.96
C PRO A 287 13.78 3.56 25.88
N LYS A 288 14.20 2.61 26.70
CA LYS A 288 13.38 2.02 27.77
C LYS A 288 14.22 1.80 29.03
N PHE A 289 13.78 2.36 30.13
CA PHE A 289 14.39 2.15 31.44
C PHE A 289 14.10 0.76 31.98
N SER A 290 15.07 0.16 32.68
CA SER A 290 14.79 -0.98 33.56
C SER A 290 13.88 -0.52 34.71
N PRO A 291 13.00 -1.39 35.26
CA PRO A 291 12.08 -1.02 36.35
C PRO A 291 12.77 -0.49 37.61
N ASP A 292 14.00 -0.89 37.88
CA ASP A 292 14.82 -0.39 39.00
C ASP A 292 15.54 0.94 38.70
N GLY A 293 15.37 1.49 37.49
CA GLY A 293 15.94 2.76 37.06
C GLY A 293 17.45 2.73 36.81
N LYS A 294 18.12 1.58 36.91
CA LYS A 294 19.59 1.50 36.77
C LYS A 294 20.06 1.53 35.32
N TRP A 295 19.29 0.96 34.41
CA TRP A 295 19.69 0.73 33.02
C TRP A 295 18.74 1.39 32.03
N ILE A 296 19.27 1.81 30.88
CA ILE A 296 18.49 2.12 29.68
C ILE A 296 18.91 1.15 28.57
N VAL A 297 17.92 0.54 27.93
CA VAL A 297 18.09 -0.21 26.68
C VAL A 297 17.52 0.61 25.53
N PHE A 298 18.23 0.66 24.41
CA PHE A 298 17.82 1.38 23.22
C PHE A 298 18.30 0.68 21.94
N CYS A 299 17.67 1.00 20.81
CA CYS A 299 18.09 0.57 19.49
C CYS A 299 19.13 1.54 18.93
N LYS A 300 20.16 1.01 18.27
CA LYS A 300 21.19 1.78 17.57
C LYS A 300 21.38 1.24 16.14
N ALA A 301 21.37 2.14 15.17
CA ALA A 301 21.56 1.86 13.74
C ALA A 301 22.40 2.96 13.08
N LYS A 302 22.94 2.72 11.88
CA LYS A 302 23.72 3.73 11.14
C LYS A 302 22.88 4.95 10.78
N THR A 303 21.61 4.75 10.44
CA THR A 303 20.71 5.79 9.93
C THR A 303 19.25 5.49 10.30
N TYR A 304 18.41 6.53 10.22
CA TYR A 304 16.97 6.52 10.41
C TYR A 304 16.52 5.88 11.72
N MET A 305 15.26 5.52 11.83
CA MET A 305 14.72 4.70 12.91
C MET A 305 13.69 3.73 12.32
N LEU A 306 13.31 2.71 13.10
CA LEU A 306 12.36 1.64 12.74
C LEU A 306 12.77 0.79 11.51
N LEU A 307 12.65 -0.53 11.61
CA LEU A 307 12.91 -1.47 10.49
C LEU A 307 14.28 -1.25 9.83
N GLN A 308 15.31 -0.87 10.59
CA GLN A 308 16.67 -0.75 10.05
C GLN A 308 17.35 -2.13 10.09
N PRO A 309 17.91 -2.62 8.96
CA PRO A 309 18.54 -3.95 8.90
C PRO A 309 19.67 -4.16 9.89
N ASP A 310 20.42 -3.09 10.17
CA ASP A 310 21.57 -3.05 11.07
C ASP A 310 21.22 -2.65 12.51
N SER A 311 19.93 -2.50 12.84
CA SER A 311 19.48 -2.15 14.19
C SER A 311 19.85 -3.21 15.22
N LYS A 312 20.57 -2.79 16.26
CA LYS A 312 20.97 -3.62 17.40
C LYS A 312 20.55 -2.99 18.73
N LEU A 313 20.33 -3.81 19.75
CA LEU A 313 20.07 -3.40 21.13
C LEU A 313 21.37 -3.13 21.88
N TYR A 314 21.41 -1.99 22.56
CA TYR A 314 22.48 -1.57 23.45
C TYR A 314 21.93 -1.29 24.84
N ILE A 315 22.74 -1.53 25.87
CA ILE A 315 22.42 -1.26 27.26
C ILE A 315 23.49 -0.37 27.89
N MET A 316 23.07 0.61 28.69
CA MET A 316 23.96 1.53 29.40
C MET A 316 23.36 1.99 30.73
N PRO A 317 24.16 2.54 31.67
CA PRO A 317 23.62 3.16 32.88
C PRO A 317 22.60 4.26 32.54
N ALA A 318 21.51 4.32 33.28
CA ALA A 318 20.42 5.27 33.02
C ALA A 318 20.84 6.75 33.15
N SER A 319 21.89 7.02 33.91
CA SER A 319 22.50 8.35 34.05
C SER A 319 23.17 8.86 32.76
N GLY A 320 23.56 7.95 31.86
CA GLY A 320 24.51 8.17 30.76
C GLY A 320 25.82 7.42 30.99
N GLY A 321 26.61 7.24 29.93
CA GLY A 321 27.91 6.56 29.94
C GLY A 321 28.11 5.64 28.73
N GLU A 322 29.13 4.80 28.75
CA GLU A 322 29.46 3.94 27.60
C GLU A 322 28.40 2.84 27.36
N PRO A 323 27.78 2.79 26.17
CA PRO A 323 26.80 1.76 25.84
C PRO A 323 27.46 0.45 25.40
N ARG A 324 26.97 -0.66 25.94
CA ARG A 324 27.44 -2.01 25.61
C ARG A 324 26.47 -2.69 24.66
N LEU A 325 27.02 -3.37 23.65
CA LEU A 325 26.23 -4.22 22.77
C LEU A 325 25.68 -5.41 23.57
N MET A 326 24.36 -5.63 23.51
CA MET A 326 23.74 -6.76 24.19
C MET A 326 24.04 -8.08 23.46
N ARG A 327 24.31 -9.15 24.21
CA ARG A 327 24.58 -10.51 23.67
C ARG A 327 23.35 -11.15 23.02
N CYS A 328 22.16 -10.65 23.30
CA CYS A 328 20.90 -11.16 22.76
C CYS A 328 20.66 -10.76 21.30
N ASN A 329 21.46 -9.85 20.73
CA ASN A 329 21.26 -9.36 19.38
C ASN A 329 21.27 -10.50 18.36
N THR A 330 20.22 -10.58 17.54
CA THR A 330 20.14 -11.51 16.42
C THR A 330 20.86 -10.95 15.18
N PRO A 331 21.07 -11.76 14.12
CA PRO A 331 21.76 -11.31 12.91
C PRO A 331 21.07 -10.14 12.18
N LEU A 332 19.73 -10.16 12.08
CA LEU A 332 18.96 -9.24 11.24
C LEU A 332 17.88 -8.50 12.03
N MET A 333 18.03 -7.17 12.13
CA MET A 333 17.10 -6.21 12.75
C MET A 333 16.59 -6.60 14.15
N ASN A 334 16.90 -5.76 15.13
CA ASN A 334 16.32 -5.81 16.47
C ASN A 334 15.57 -4.49 16.72
N SER A 335 14.38 -4.55 17.29
CA SER A 335 13.50 -3.40 17.50
C SER A 335 12.57 -3.67 18.68
N TRP A 336 11.75 -2.67 19.03
CA TRP A 336 10.74 -2.64 20.09
C TRP A 336 10.93 -3.69 21.18
N HIS A 337 11.41 -3.23 22.33
CA HIS A 337 11.69 -4.04 23.48
C HIS A 337 10.93 -3.54 24.70
N SER A 338 10.68 -4.45 25.64
CA SER A 338 10.00 -4.16 26.90
C SER A 338 10.60 -5.00 28.03
N TRP A 339 10.65 -4.40 29.21
CA TRP A 339 11.20 -5.02 30.42
C TRP A 339 10.11 -5.72 31.20
N SER A 340 10.41 -6.92 31.71
CA SER A 340 9.56 -7.56 32.71
C SER A 340 9.53 -6.72 33.99
N PRO A 341 8.44 -6.73 34.78
CA PRO A 341 8.31 -5.89 35.98
C PRO A 341 9.42 -6.04 37.03
N ASN A 342 10.11 -7.19 37.10
CA ASN A 342 11.26 -7.39 37.99
C ASN A 342 12.62 -6.95 37.41
N GLY A 343 12.65 -6.43 36.19
CA GLY A 343 13.87 -6.01 35.51
C GLY A 343 14.85 -7.12 35.12
N LYS A 344 14.47 -8.40 35.21
CA LYS A 344 15.37 -9.52 34.90
C LYS A 344 15.23 -10.07 33.48
N TRP A 345 14.14 -9.73 32.78
CA TRP A 345 13.87 -10.21 31.44
C TRP A 345 13.57 -9.05 30.50
N LEU A 346 14.01 -9.20 29.26
CA LEU A 346 13.70 -8.30 28.16
C LEU A 346 13.11 -9.12 27.02
N VAL A 347 11.94 -8.71 26.54
CA VAL A 347 11.35 -9.21 25.29
C VAL A 347 11.60 -8.19 24.19
N PHE A 348 11.88 -8.63 22.98
CA PHE A 348 12.10 -7.75 21.83
C PHE A 348 11.66 -8.39 20.52
N SER A 349 11.47 -7.56 19.49
CA SER A 349 11.06 -8.01 18.16
C SER A 349 12.26 -8.10 17.21
N SER A 350 12.34 -9.15 16.40
CA SER A 350 13.43 -9.31 15.43
C SER A 350 13.02 -10.10 14.18
N LYS A 351 13.77 -9.92 13.08
CA LYS A 351 13.59 -10.59 11.78
C LYS A 351 14.63 -11.68 11.50
N ALA A 352 15.17 -12.31 12.55
CA ALA A 352 16.30 -13.23 12.41
C ALA A 352 16.03 -14.43 11.47
N ASN A 353 14.79 -14.94 11.44
CA ASN A 353 14.44 -16.16 10.69
C ASN A 353 13.51 -15.91 9.49
N GLY A 354 13.30 -14.66 9.07
CA GLY A 354 12.45 -14.37 7.92
C GLY A 354 11.96 -12.93 7.82
N PRO A 355 11.10 -12.64 6.83
CA PRO A 355 10.63 -11.28 6.58
C PRO A 355 9.65 -10.75 7.64
N TYR A 356 9.10 -11.62 8.48
CA TYR A 356 8.16 -11.26 9.55
C TYR A 356 8.90 -11.16 10.88
N THR A 357 8.52 -10.18 11.70
CA THR A 357 9.04 -10.05 13.05
C THR A 357 8.53 -11.18 13.92
N GLN A 358 9.43 -11.76 14.70
CA GLN A 358 9.16 -12.72 15.76
C GLN A 358 9.60 -12.14 17.09
N LEU A 359 9.08 -12.69 18.19
CA LEU A 359 9.42 -12.26 19.54
C LEU A 359 10.55 -13.11 20.10
N TYR A 360 11.50 -12.45 20.75
CA TYR A 360 12.66 -13.06 21.38
C TYR A 360 12.75 -12.61 22.83
N LEU A 361 13.23 -13.50 23.69
CA LEU A 361 13.39 -13.27 25.12
C LEU A 361 14.87 -13.38 25.50
N THR A 362 15.33 -12.52 26.39
CA THR A 362 16.66 -12.64 27.02
C THR A 362 16.55 -12.36 28.51
N HIS A 363 17.38 -13.04 29.30
CA HIS A 363 17.63 -12.66 30.69
C HIS A 363 18.67 -11.53 30.74
N VAL A 364 18.56 -10.65 31.72
CA VAL A 364 19.53 -9.60 32.02
C VAL A 364 19.88 -9.66 33.50
N ASP A 365 21.17 -9.75 33.82
CA ASP A 365 21.63 -9.77 35.21
C ASP A 365 21.77 -8.37 35.81
N GLU A 366 22.17 -8.31 37.10
CA GLU A 366 22.31 -7.05 37.84
C GLU A 366 23.35 -6.10 37.24
N GLN A 367 24.34 -6.64 36.52
CA GLN A 367 25.37 -5.89 35.81
C GLN A 367 24.94 -5.54 34.37
N GLY A 368 23.66 -5.73 34.02
CA GLY A 368 23.12 -5.45 32.69
C GLY A 368 23.66 -6.38 31.60
N ARG A 369 24.25 -7.53 31.93
CA ARG A 369 24.72 -8.51 30.94
C ARG A 369 23.54 -9.36 30.50
N SER A 370 23.30 -9.40 29.19
CA SER A 370 22.24 -10.22 28.63
C SER A 370 22.73 -11.63 28.29
N THR A 371 21.83 -12.61 28.33
CA THR A 371 22.05 -13.93 27.70
C THR A 371 21.93 -13.82 26.17
N PRO A 372 22.24 -14.89 25.41
CA PRO A 372 21.75 -15.03 24.04
C PRO A 372 20.21 -15.02 24.03
N ALA A 373 19.64 -14.64 22.90
CA ALA A 373 18.19 -14.60 22.72
C ALA A 373 17.59 -16.00 22.55
N VAL A 374 16.38 -16.16 23.06
CA VAL A 374 15.54 -17.34 22.87
C VAL A 374 14.31 -16.95 22.06
N LEU A 375 14.04 -17.67 20.97
CA LEU A 375 12.85 -17.44 20.15
C LEU A 375 11.59 -17.90 20.89
N LEU A 376 10.58 -17.03 20.98
CA LEU A 376 9.24 -17.38 21.45
C LEU A 376 8.41 -17.93 20.27
N SER A 377 8.76 -19.11 19.77
CA SER A 377 8.24 -19.67 18.50
C SER A 377 6.72 -19.82 18.47
N ARG A 378 6.07 -19.97 19.63
CA ARG A 378 4.62 -20.13 19.76
C ARG A 378 3.86 -18.81 19.63
N PHE A 379 4.53 -17.67 19.80
CA PHE A 379 3.91 -16.35 19.91
C PHE A 379 3.72 -15.66 18.55
N THR A 380 4.31 -16.21 17.49
CA THR A 380 4.20 -15.69 16.13
C THR A 380 3.68 -16.81 15.21
N ALA A 381 2.62 -16.53 14.45
CA ALA A 381 2.15 -17.46 13.42
C ALA A 381 3.05 -17.35 12.16
N PRO A 382 3.22 -18.43 11.36
CA PRO A 382 4.09 -18.41 10.18
C PRO A 382 3.74 -17.34 9.13
N ASP A 383 2.47 -16.94 9.07
CA ASP A 383 1.92 -15.96 8.13
C ASP A 383 1.75 -14.56 8.75
N ARG A 384 2.33 -14.32 9.93
CA ARG A 384 2.13 -13.07 10.68
C ARG A 384 3.40 -12.48 11.23
N ALA A 385 3.38 -11.17 11.43
CA ALA A 385 4.41 -10.42 12.13
C ALA A 385 3.92 -10.07 13.53
N ALA A 386 4.67 -10.50 14.55
CA ALA A 386 4.46 -10.13 15.94
C ALA A 386 5.25 -8.86 16.26
N ASN A 387 4.56 -7.81 16.71
CA ASN A 387 5.16 -6.50 16.96
C ASN A 387 4.73 -5.96 18.32
N ILE A 388 5.52 -5.00 18.82
CA ILE A 388 5.22 -4.19 20.02
C ILE A 388 4.92 -5.10 21.23
N PRO A 389 5.87 -5.97 21.63
CA PRO A 389 5.70 -6.74 22.85
C PRO A 389 5.80 -5.81 24.06
N GLU A 390 4.84 -5.89 24.97
CA GLU A 390 4.86 -5.18 26.25
C GLU A 390 4.60 -6.18 27.37
N PHE A 391 5.49 -6.19 28.37
CA PHE A 391 5.18 -6.87 29.62
C PHE A 391 4.10 -6.08 30.37
N VAL A 392 3.17 -6.80 30.98
CA VAL A 392 2.09 -6.21 31.77
C VAL A 392 2.16 -6.74 33.18
N ASN A 393 2.14 -5.83 34.16
CA ASN A 393 2.16 -6.16 35.59
C ASN A 393 0.76 -6.57 36.07
N CYS A 394 0.18 -7.59 35.43
CA CYS A 394 -1.10 -8.18 35.82
C CYS A 394 -1.17 -9.67 35.48
N GLY A 395 -1.98 -10.38 36.27
CA GLY A 395 -2.12 -11.83 36.19
C GLY A 395 -2.48 -12.35 34.79
N PRO A 396 -2.24 -13.64 34.49
CA PRO A 396 -2.55 -14.27 33.20
C PRO A 396 -3.99 -14.12 32.69
N THR A 397 -4.93 -13.87 33.60
CA THR A 397 -6.35 -13.65 33.29
C THR A 397 -6.76 -12.18 33.43
N GLY A 398 -5.81 -11.28 33.70
CA GLY A 398 -6.04 -9.86 33.94
C GLY A 398 -6.60 -9.11 32.74
N ILE A 399 -6.46 -9.67 31.53
CA ILE A 399 -7.11 -9.21 30.30
C ILE A 399 -7.61 -10.46 29.55
N LYS A 400 -8.91 -10.70 29.54
CA LYS A 400 -9.54 -11.79 28.76
C LYS A 400 -10.05 -11.28 27.43
N THR A 401 -10.62 -10.07 27.41
CA THR A 401 -11.22 -9.48 26.22
C THR A 401 -11.03 -7.96 26.21
N ILE A 402 -10.82 -7.40 25.03
CA ILE A 402 -10.88 -5.96 24.76
C ILE A 402 -12.05 -5.71 23.81
N ARG A 403 -13.09 -5.04 24.32
CA ARG A 403 -14.30 -4.68 23.59
C ARG A 403 -14.17 -3.32 22.92
N LYS A 404 -14.78 -3.21 21.74
CA LYS A 404 -14.71 -2.04 20.85
C LYS A 404 -16.07 -1.35 20.81
N ASP A 405 -16.30 -0.40 21.70
CA ASP A 405 -17.61 0.29 21.80
C ASP A 405 -17.60 1.66 21.08
N PHE A 406 -16.43 2.12 20.63
CA PHE A 406 -16.29 3.34 19.82
C PHE A 406 -16.49 3.12 18.30
N VAL A 407 -16.47 1.88 17.83
CA VAL A 407 -16.52 1.56 16.39
C VAL A 407 -17.93 1.77 15.85
N ASP A 408 -18.03 2.64 14.86
CA ASP A 408 -19.28 3.02 14.19
C ASP A 408 -19.29 2.60 12.71
N ASP A 409 -20.40 2.88 12.02
CA ASP A 409 -20.55 2.66 10.59
C ASP A 409 -19.51 3.42 9.75
N GLU A 410 -19.15 4.64 10.17
CA GLU A 410 -18.10 5.45 9.54
C GLU A 410 -16.71 4.78 9.60
N SER A 411 -16.41 4.08 10.68
CA SER A 411 -15.15 3.34 10.84
C SER A 411 -15.04 2.19 9.83
N TYR A 412 -16.12 1.45 9.62
CA TYR A 412 -16.19 0.42 8.58
C TYR A 412 -16.25 1.00 7.16
N LEU A 413 -16.89 2.15 6.96
CA LEU A 413 -16.86 2.88 5.69
C LEU A 413 -15.43 3.23 5.29
N ARG A 414 -14.63 3.79 6.21
CA ARG A 414 -13.22 4.14 5.95
C ARG A 414 -12.39 2.92 5.58
N ALA A 415 -12.52 1.82 6.33
CA ALA A 415 -11.85 0.56 6.02
C ALA A 415 -12.23 0.05 4.62
N GLY A 416 -13.53 0.06 4.28
CA GLY A 416 -14.01 -0.33 2.96
C GLY A 416 -13.49 0.57 1.82
N ILE A 417 -13.39 1.88 2.02
CA ILE A 417 -12.81 2.82 1.04
C ILE A 417 -11.32 2.54 0.83
N ALA A 418 -10.56 2.24 1.89
CA ALA A 418 -9.15 1.87 1.77
C ALA A 418 -8.97 0.60 0.93
N LEU A 419 -9.78 -0.44 1.19
CA LEU A 419 -9.80 -1.68 0.42
C LEU A 419 -10.22 -1.46 -1.04
N LEU A 420 -11.22 -0.60 -1.28
CA LEU A 420 -11.67 -0.21 -2.62
C LEU A 420 -10.53 0.45 -3.42
N LYS A 421 -9.76 1.37 -2.81
CA LYS A 421 -8.56 1.96 -3.43
C LYS A 421 -7.47 0.91 -3.68
N GLY A 422 -7.35 -0.07 -2.80
CA GLY A 422 -6.49 -1.24 -2.95
C GLY A 422 -6.95 -2.26 -4.00
N ASN A 423 -8.10 -2.01 -4.67
CA ASN A 423 -8.78 -2.91 -5.62
C ASN A 423 -9.23 -4.26 -5.02
N ASP A 424 -9.32 -4.38 -3.70
CA ASP A 424 -9.93 -5.54 -3.04
C ASP A 424 -11.43 -5.27 -2.84
N TYR A 425 -12.17 -5.41 -3.93
CA TYR A 425 -13.59 -5.07 -3.97
C TYR A 425 -14.43 -5.97 -3.06
N ASP A 426 -14.08 -7.26 -2.94
CA ASP A 426 -14.81 -8.20 -2.10
C ASP A 426 -14.61 -7.91 -0.60
N ALA A 427 -13.38 -7.59 -0.19
CA ALA A 427 -13.14 -7.14 1.19
C ALA A 427 -13.81 -5.81 1.48
N ALA A 428 -13.80 -4.87 0.52
CA ALA A 428 -14.49 -3.59 0.65
C ALA A 428 -16.00 -3.78 0.89
N LEU A 429 -16.66 -4.63 0.08
CA LEU A 429 -18.08 -4.95 0.23
C LEU A 429 -18.40 -5.54 1.61
N ARG A 430 -17.56 -6.45 2.13
CA ARG A 430 -17.74 -6.99 3.50
C ARG A 430 -17.68 -5.90 4.58
N MET A 431 -16.80 -4.91 4.43
CA MET A 431 -16.74 -3.78 5.37
C MET A 431 -17.98 -2.89 5.24
N PHE A 432 -18.44 -2.62 4.02
CA PHE A 432 -19.68 -1.86 3.81
C PHE A 432 -20.90 -2.58 4.38
N ASP A 433 -20.98 -3.91 4.29
CA ASP A 433 -22.05 -4.68 4.94
C ASP A 433 -22.01 -4.55 6.47
N LYS A 434 -20.82 -4.58 7.08
CA LYS A 434 -20.67 -4.30 8.53
C LYS A 434 -21.14 -2.89 8.88
N ALA A 435 -20.79 -1.89 8.07
CA ALA A 435 -21.24 -0.51 8.26
C ALA A 435 -22.77 -0.40 8.19
N LEU A 436 -23.41 -1.02 7.19
CA LEU A 436 -24.87 -0.98 7.02
C LEU A 436 -25.63 -1.78 8.09
N LYS A 437 -25.02 -2.79 8.72
CA LYS A 437 -25.60 -3.46 9.89
C LYS A 437 -25.72 -2.52 11.08
N ILE A 438 -24.78 -1.58 11.25
CA ILE A 438 -24.80 -0.57 12.31
C ILE A 438 -25.75 0.57 11.93
N ASN A 439 -25.61 1.10 10.71
CA ASN A 439 -26.43 2.19 10.22
C ASN A 439 -26.91 1.92 8.78
N PRO A 440 -28.12 1.36 8.61
CA PRO A 440 -28.68 1.10 7.29
C PRO A 440 -28.93 2.36 6.44
N LYS A 441 -28.95 3.54 7.07
CA LYS A 441 -29.25 4.84 6.44
C LYS A 441 -28.00 5.65 6.08
N ASN A 442 -26.79 5.08 6.20
CA ASN A 442 -25.57 5.78 5.79
C ASN A 442 -25.47 5.89 4.26
N ALA A 443 -25.76 7.09 3.72
CA ALA A 443 -25.71 7.36 2.28
C ALA A 443 -24.29 7.20 1.68
N GLY A 444 -23.24 7.50 2.45
CA GLY A 444 -21.84 7.37 2.03
C GLY A 444 -21.43 5.91 1.82
N VAL A 445 -21.93 5.01 2.65
CA VAL A 445 -21.71 3.55 2.48
C VAL A 445 -22.41 3.04 1.23
N HIS A 446 -23.69 3.37 1.03
CA HIS A 446 -24.41 2.97 -0.19
C HIS A 446 -23.72 3.51 -1.46
N TYR A 447 -23.25 4.76 -1.44
CA TYR A 447 -22.46 5.33 -2.54
C TYR A 447 -21.16 4.55 -2.80
N SER A 448 -20.39 4.28 -1.76
CA SER A 448 -19.09 3.58 -1.87
C SER A 448 -19.26 2.12 -2.30
N MET A 449 -20.33 1.47 -1.84
CA MET A 449 -20.73 0.13 -2.26
C MET A 449 -21.13 0.12 -3.75
N GLY A 450 -21.88 1.13 -4.21
CA GLY A 450 -22.22 1.32 -5.62
C GLY A 450 -20.99 1.48 -6.52
N LEU A 451 -19.98 2.23 -6.07
CA LEU A 451 -18.68 2.34 -6.75
C LEU A 451 -17.96 0.99 -6.85
N ALA A 452 -17.90 0.23 -5.75
CA ALA A 452 -17.27 -1.09 -5.72
C ALA A 452 -17.96 -2.07 -6.69
N LEU A 453 -19.29 -2.08 -6.71
CA LEU A 453 -20.09 -2.91 -7.61
C LEU A 453 -19.89 -2.52 -9.09
N LEU A 454 -19.81 -1.22 -9.40
CA LEU A 454 -19.46 -0.75 -10.75
C LEU A 454 -18.09 -1.27 -11.19
N LYS A 455 -17.08 -1.27 -10.30
CA LYS A 455 -15.74 -1.79 -10.61
C LYS A 455 -15.74 -3.31 -10.83
N LYS A 456 -16.62 -4.04 -10.15
CA LYS A 456 -16.87 -5.48 -10.36
C LYS A 456 -17.77 -5.80 -11.57
N ASP A 457 -18.21 -4.78 -12.31
CA ASP A 457 -19.18 -4.91 -13.41
C ASP A 457 -20.57 -5.45 -13.01
N GLN A 458 -20.93 -5.32 -11.72
CA GLN A 458 -22.23 -5.73 -11.19
C GLN A 458 -23.22 -4.56 -11.30
N LEU A 459 -23.57 -4.20 -12.53
CA LEU A 459 -24.29 -2.95 -12.85
C LEU A 459 -25.68 -2.83 -12.19
N PRO A 460 -26.53 -3.88 -12.14
CA PRO A 460 -27.83 -3.79 -11.45
C PRO A 460 -27.69 -3.48 -9.95
N GLY A 461 -26.75 -4.16 -9.27
CA GLY A 461 -26.47 -3.92 -7.85
C GLY A 461 -25.88 -2.52 -7.61
N ALA A 462 -25.04 -2.02 -8.52
CA ALA A 462 -24.51 -0.66 -8.43
C ALA A 462 -25.64 0.39 -8.49
N ILE A 463 -26.63 0.21 -9.37
CA ILE A 463 -27.79 1.10 -9.50
C ILE A 463 -28.63 1.10 -8.21
N ASP A 464 -28.93 -0.07 -7.66
CA ASP A 464 -29.71 -0.18 -6.42
C ASP A 464 -29.05 0.61 -5.28
N ARG A 465 -27.75 0.38 -5.05
CA ARG A 465 -27.00 1.08 -4.00
C ARG A 465 -26.88 2.58 -4.24
N LEU A 466 -26.60 3.01 -5.48
CA LEU A 466 -26.51 4.44 -5.81
C LEU A 466 -27.87 5.14 -5.69
N THR A 467 -28.96 4.48 -6.10
CA THR A 467 -30.33 4.99 -5.95
C THR A 467 -30.68 5.12 -4.48
N LYS A 468 -30.32 4.13 -3.65
CA LYS A 468 -30.50 4.22 -2.20
C LYS A 468 -29.71 5.37 -1.60
N ALA A 469 -28.44 5.56 -1.98
CA ALA A 469 -27.63 6.70 -1.55
C ALA A 469 -28.27 8.05 -1.91
N ILE A 470 -28.80 8.19 -3.13
CA ILE A 470 -29.50 9.39 -3.60
C ILE A 470 -30.81 9.60 -2.83
N SER A 471 -31.58 8.54 -2.55
CA SER A 471 -32.82 8.64 -1.76
C SER A 471 -32.56 9.13 -0.32
N LEU A 472 -31.44 8.72 0.28
CA LEU A 472 -31.03 9.11 1.63
C LEU A 472 -30.43 10.52 1.64
N LYS A 473 -29.72 10.91 0.58
CA LYS A 473 -29.12 12.24 0.42
C LYS A 473 -29.25 12.72 -1.03
N PRO A 474 -30.36 13.40 -1.40
CA PRO A 474 -30.61 13.83 -2.78
C PRO A 474 -29.55 14.75 -3.38
N GLY A 475 -28.88 15.53 -2.54
CA GLY A 475 -27.79 16.44 -2.92
C GLY A 475 -26.42 15.78 -3.08
N LEU A 476 -26.29 14.45 -2.97
CA LEU A 476 -25.01 13.75 -3.13
C LEU A 476 -24.59 13.69 -4.60
N ALA A 477 -23.99 14.79 -5.09
CA ALA A 477 -23.59 14.97 -6.49
C ALA A 477 -22.74 13.82 -7.04
N GLN A 478 -21.84 13.28 -6.23
CA GLN A 478 -20.98 12.17 -6.64
C GLN A 478 -21.78 10.90 -6.94
N ALA A 479 -22.84 10.61 -6.17
CA ALA A 479 -23.69 9.45 -6.42
C ALA A 479 -24.46 9.57 -7.73
N HIS A 480 -25.00 10.76 -8.05
CA HIS A 480 -25.60 11.05 -9.36
C HIS A 480 -24.59 10.84 -10.50
N SER A 481 -23.36 11.35 -10.33
CA SER A 481 -22.33 11.22 -11.36
C SER A 481 -21.95 9.76 -11.63
N VAL A 482 -21.81 8.95 -10.58
CA VAL A 482 -21.46 7.53 -10.70
C VAL A 482 -22.64 6.74 -11.27
N LEU A 483 -23.88 7.06 -10.86
CA LEU A 483 -25.07 6.45 -11.44
C LEU A 483 -25.09 6.67 -12.96
N GLY A 484 -24.80 7.89 -13.41
CA GLY A 484 -24.68 8.21 -14.83
C GLY A 484 -23.61 7.40 -15.56
N LEU A 485 -22.46 7.15 -14.94
CA LEU A 485 -21.44 6.24 -15.50
C LEU A 485 -21.93 4.79 -15.63
N VAL A 486 -22.73 4.30 -14.67
CA VAL A 486 -23.33 2.96 -14.71
C VAL A 486 -24.33 2.87 -15.86
N HIS A 487 -25.24 3.83 -16.00
CA HIS A 487 -26.17 3.89 -17.14
C HIS A 487 -25.43 3.93 -18.48
N GLY A 488 -24.36 4.75 -18.58
CA GLY A 488 -23.55 4.83 -19.78
C GLY A 488 -22.86 3.53 -20.13
N LYS A 489 -22.44 2.73 -19.13
CA LYS A 489 -21.86 1.40 -19.36
C LYS A 489 -22.91 0.39 -19.87
N MET A 490 -24.18 0.60 -19.55
CA MET A 490 -25.31 -0.19 -20.06
C MET A 490 -25.85 0.31 -21.41
N GLY A 491 -25.22 1.31 -22.04
CA GLY A 491 -25.72 1.93 -23.29
C GLY A 491 -26.95 2.83 -23.10
N ARG A 492 -27.38 3.10 -21.87
CA ARG A 492 -28.51 4.00 -21.56
C ARG A 492 -28.05 5.45 -21.55
N HIS A 493 -27.75 5.98 -22.74
CA HIS A 493 -27.13 7.29 -22.90
C HIS A 493 -27.99 8.45 -22.37
N ALA A 494 -29.32 8.41 -22.55
CA ALA A 494 -30.23 9.44 -22.04
C ALA A 494 -30.18 9.52 -20.50
N ASP A 495 -30.39 8.38 -19.82
CA ASP A 495 -30.30 8.29 -18.36
C ASP A 495 -28.92 8.72 -17.84
N ALA A 496 -27.87 8.29 -18.54
CA ALA A 496 -26.49 8.65 -18.20
C ALA A 496 -26.30 10.17 -18.19
N MET A 497 -26.74 10.85 -19.25
CA MET A 497 -26.62 12.29 -19.37
C MET A 497 -27.48 13.04 -18.35
N ALA A 498 -28.70 12.57 -18.08
CA ALA A 498 -29.57 13.15 -17.07
C ALA A 498 -28.90 13.11 -15.68
N ALA A 499 -28.39 11.96 -15.27
CA ALA A 499 -27.73 11.79 -13.97
C ALA A 499 -26.40 12.56 -13.87
N LEU A 500 -25.57 12.56 -14.92
CA LEU A 500 -24.31 13.32 -14.93
C LEU A 500 -24.54 14.83 -14.86
N ASN A 501 -25.49 15.36 -15.64
CA ASN A 501 -25.85 16.78 -15.58
C ASN A 501 -26.43 17.17 -14.23
N LYS A 502 -27.25 16.29 -13.61
CA LYS A 502 -27.75 16.52 -12.25
C LYS A 502 -26.61 16.58 -11.24
N GLY A 503 -25.62 15.70 -11.35
CA GLY A 503 -24.41 15.74 -10.52
C GLY A 503 -23.69 17.09 -10.65
N VAL A 504 -23.41 17.55 -11.87
CA VAL A 504 -22.74 18.84 -12.11
C VAL A 504 -23.57 20.02 -11.60
N ALA A 505 -24.89 19.99 -11.76
CA ALA A 505 -25.78 21.02 -11.25
C ALA A 505 -25.73 21.12 -9.70
N LEU A 506 -25.62 19.98 -9.02
CA LEU A 506 -25.53 19.91 -7.54
C LEU A 506 -24.16 20.36 -7.02
N ALA A 507 -23.07 20.06 -7.74
CA ALA A 507 -21.72 20.41 -7.33
C ALA A 507 -20.89 20.90 -8.52
N PRO A 508 -21.11 22.14 -9.00
CA PRO A 508 -20.47 22.62 -10.21
C PRO A 508 -18.96 22.74 -10.08
N LYS A 509 -18.41 22.99 -8.89
CA LYS A 509 -16.95 23.11 -8.67
C LYS A 509 -16.27 21.78 -8.31
N ASP A 510 -16.98 20.65 -8.33
CA ASP A 510 -16.41 19.34 -8.06
C ASP A 510 -15.72 18.77 -9.32
N VAL A 511 -14.40 18.60 -9.23
CA VAL A 511 -13.54 18.10 -10.31
C VAL A 511 -13.95 16.70 -10.75
N PHE A 512 -14.25 15.81 -9.79
CA PHE A 512 -14.59 14.41 -10.05
C PHE A 512 -15.92 14.30 -10.81
N VAL A 513 -16.90 15.11 -10.42
CA VAL A 513 -18.22 15.15 -11.08
C VAL A 513 -18.09 15.68 -12.51
N ARG A 514 -17.29 16.73 -12.76
CA ARG A 514 -17.02 17.24 -14.12
C ARG A 514 -16.23 16.26 -14.98
N TYR A 515 -15.23 15.60 -14.41
CA TYR A 515 -14.51 14.52 -15.08
C TYR A 515 -15.47 13.41 -15.54
N ASN A 516 -16.38 12.96 -14.67
CA ASN A 516 -17.37 11.94 -15.00
C ASN A 516 -18.33 12.39 -16.11
N LEU A 517 -18.70 13.69 -16.16
CA LEU A 517 -19.47 14.23 -17.27
C LEU A 517 -18.70 14.10 -18.60
N GLY A 518 -17.40 14.40 -18.60
CA GLY A 518 -16.52 14.19 -19.75
C GLY A 518 -16.45 12.72 -20.19
N VAL A 519 -16.36 11.78 -19.23
CA VAL A 519 -16.43 10.34 -19.51
C VAL A 519 -17.78 9.98 -20.16
N GLY A 520 -18.88 10.52 -19.67
CA GLY A 520 -20.21 10.30 -20.23
C GLY A 520 -20.33 10.76 -21.68
N TYR A 521 -19.93 12.00 -21.98
CA TYR A 521 -19.93 12.53 -23.35
C TYR A 521 -19.02 11.73 -24.27
N SER A 522 -17.83 11.33 -23.81
CA SER A 522 -16.92 10.49 -24.58
C SER A 522 -17.54 9.15 -24.97
N ARG A 523 -18.22 8.48 -24.02
CA ARG A 523 -18.94 7.23 -24.29
C ARG A 523 -20.15 7.39 -25.19
N ALA A 524 -20.78 8.56 -25.19
CA ALA A 524 -21.87 8.90 -26.11
C ALA A 524 -21.38 9.33 -27.51
N GLY A 525 -20.07 9.31 -27.78
CA GLY A 525 -19.49 9.75 -29.06
C GLY A 525 -19.50 11.27 -29.27
N ARG A 526 -19.86 12.04 -28.24
CA ARG A 526 -19.96 13.51 -28.28
C ARG A 526 -18.60 14.15 -27.98
N LEU A 527 -17.70 14.07 -28.97
CA LEU A 527 -16.28 14.39 -28.82
C LEU A 527 -16.01 15.84 -28.35
N ASN A 528 -16.70 16.82 -28.92
CA ASN A 528 -16.49 18.24 -28.59
C ASN A 528 -16.94 18.57 -27.16
N GLU A 529 -18.09 18.05 -26.75
CA GLU A 529 -18.62 18.23 -25.40
C GLU A 529 -17.76 17.50 -24.36
N ALA A 530 -17.23 16.32 -24.72
CA ALA A 530 -16.27 15.62 -23.87
C ALA A 530 -15.01 16.49 -23.66
N ILE A 531 -14.40 17.01 -24.73
CA ILE A 531 -13.23 17.89 -24.65
C ILE A 531 -13.52 19.11 -23.75
N ALA A 532 -14.69 19.74 -23.90
CA ALA A 532 -15.09 20.88 -23.08
C ALA A 532 -15.21 20.51 -21.59
N ALA A 533 -15.86 19.39 -21.27
CA ALA A 533 -16.01 18.92 -19.90
C ALA A 533 -14.66 18.55 -19.25
N TYR A 534 -13.78 17.87 -19.99
CA TYR A 534 -12.43 17.55 -19.52
C TYR A 534 -11.58 18.81 -19.31
N LYS A 535 -11.64 19.79 -20.22
CA LYS A 535 -11.00 21.09 -20.03
C LYS A 535 -11.48 21.78 -18.76
N ALA A 536 -12.79 21.80 -18.53
CA ALA A 536 -13.38 22.38 -17.32
C ALA A 536 -12.93 21.65 -16.04
N ALA A 537 -12.73 20.33 -16.08
CA ALA A 537 -12.16 19.57 -14.95
C ALA A 537 -10.68 19.95 -14.72
N THR A 538 -9.85 19.98 -15.77
CA THR A 538 -8.42 20.35 -15.66
C THR A 538 -8.17 21.82 -15.31
N ALA A 539 -9.17 22.69 -15.49
CA ALA A 539 -9.12 24.09 -15.08
C ALA A 539 -9.45 24.26 -13.59
N LEU A 540 -10.30 23.39 -13.02
CA LEU A 540 -10.57 23.35 -11.58
C LEU A 540 -9.39 22.77 -10.81
N ASP A 541 -8.80 21.70 -11.34
CA ASP A 541 -7.63 21.05 -10.75
C ASP A 541 -6.60 20.74 -11.84
N VAL A 542 -5.55 21.55 -11.84
CA VAL A 542 -4.45 21.48 -12.81
C VAL A 542 -3.56 20.26 -12.64
N VAL A 543 -3.70 19.50 -11.54
CA VAL A 543 -2.92 18.28 -11.27
C VAL A 543 -3.77 17.00 -11.32
N TYR A 544 -5.05 17.07 -11.72
CA TYR A 544 -5.91 15.89 -11.82
C TYR A 544 -5.59 15.03 -13.06
N VAL A 545 -4.69 14.05 -12.88
CA VAL A 545 -4.09 13.25 -13.96
C VAL A 545 -5.11 12.53 -14.84
N ASP A 546 -6.14 11.92 -14.25
CA ASP A 546 -7.16 11.18 -15.02
C ASP A 546 -7.89 12.08 -16.04
N ALA A 547 -8.17 13.33 -15.69
CA ALA A 547 -8.78 14.27 -16.64
C ALA A 547 -7.78 14.73 -17.71
N ILE A 548 -6.51 14.89 -17.38
CA ILE A 548 -5.47 15.26 -18.35
C ILE A 548 -5.26 14.12 -19.37
N VAL A 549 -5.18 12.88 -18.89
CA VAL A 549 -5.07 11.68 -19.73
C VAL A 549 -6.31 11.50 -20.61
N GLY A 550 -7.51 11.68 -20.06
CA GLY A 550 -8.75 11.64 -20.82
C GLY A 550 -8.81 12.72 -21.90
N LEU A 551 -8.40 13.96 -21.58
CA LEU A 551 -8.31 15.05 -22.55
C LEU A 551 -7.30 14.74 -23.67
N ALA A 552 -6.13 14.19 -23.32
CA ALA A 552 -5.11 13.80 -24.28
C ALA A 552 -5.62 12.74 -25.25
N ALA A 553 -6.34 11.73 -24.75
CA ALA A 553 -6.95 10.68 -25.57
C ALA A 553 -8.00 11.27 -26.54
N LEU A 554 -8.78 12.26 -26.11
CA LEU A 554 -9.76 12.93 -26.98
C LEU A 554 -9.08 13.82 -28.04
N TYR A 555 -7.96 14.48 -27.71
CA TYR A 555 -7.17 15.18 -28.74
C TYR A 555 -6.61 14.21 -29.77
N ASP A 556 -6.12 13.05 -29.33
CA ASP A 556 -5.63 12.00 -30.21
C ASP A 556 -6.74 11.44 -31.12
N GLN A 557 -7.95 11.25 -30.58
CA GLN A 557 -9.14 10.88 -31.35
C GLN A 557 -9.56 11.97 -32.35
N ALA A 558 -9.40 13.24 -31.99
CA ALA A 558 -9.66 14.40 -32.85
C ALA A 558 -8.57 14.64 -33.91
N GLY A 559 -7.54 13.78 -34.01
CA GLY A 559 -6.42 13.93 -34.94
C GLY A 559 -5.37 14.97 -34.51
N ARG A 560 -5.50 15.55 -33.32
CA ARG A 560 -4.64 16.62 -32.80
C ARG A 560 -3.51 16.02 -31.96
N SER A 561 -2.62 15.28 -32.64
CA SER A 561 -1.60 14.43 -32.01
C SER A 561 -0.54 15.24 -31.24
N ASP A 562 -0.25 16.46 -31.68
CA ASP A 562 0.64 17.41 -31.00
C ASP A 562 0.13 17.81 -29.61
N MET A 563 -1.16 18.17 -29.52
CA MET A 563 -1.81 18.48 -28.24
C MET A 563 -1.94 17.26 -27.35
N ALA A 564 -2.19 16.07 -27.93
CA ALA A 564 -2.22 14.82 -27.19
C ALA A 564 -0.85 14.54 -26.54
N VAL A 565 0.26 14.65 -27.28
CA VAL A 565 1.63 14.48 -26.76
C VAL A 565 1.90 15.47 -25.62
N ALA A 566 1.56 16.74 -25.79
CA ALA A 566 1.76 17.75 -24.75
C ALA A 566 0.98 17.43 -23.47
N ALA A 567 -0.29 17.03 -23.60
CA ALA A 567 -1.13 16.67 -22.47
C ALA A 567 -0.65 15.38 -21.77
N TYR A 568 -0.25 14.34 -22.52
CA TYR A 568 0.33 13.13 -21.93
C TYR A 568 1.65 13.40 -21.22
N LYS A 569 2.53 14.25 -21.77
CA LYS A 569 3.76 14.65 -21.09
C LYS A 569 3.48 15.39 -19.79
N ARG A 570 2.53 16.33 -19.79
CA ARG A 570 2.08 17.00 -18.57
C ARG A 570 1.54 16.01 -17.53
N ALA A 571 0.76 15.03 -17.96
CA ALA A 571 0.29 13.96 -17.06
C ALA A 571 1.47 13.19 -16.45
N LEU A 572 2.52 12.91 -17.23
CA LEU A 572 3.73 12.21 -16.77
C LEU A 572 4.66 13.08 -15.91
N ASP A 573 4.62 14.40 -16.03
CA ASP A 573 5.34 15.32 -15.13
C ASP A 573 4.74 15.28 -13.71
N ILE A 574 3.43 15.02 -13.60
CA ILE A 574 2.71 14.86 -12.34
C ILE A 574 2.81 13.40 -11.85
N GLU A 575 2.46 12.46 -12.72
CA GLU A 575 2.44 11.02 -12.48
C GLU A 575 3.33 10.27 -13.47
N THR A 576 4.62 10.26 -13.16
CA THR A 576 5.70 9.61 -13.95
C THR A 576 5.46 8.15 -14.30
N ASP A 577 4.63 7.46 -13.54
CA ASP A 577 4.33 6.02 -13.62
C ASP A 577 2.90 5.73 -14.10
N SER A 578 2.20 6.73 -14.66
CA SER A 578 0.87 6.53 -15.25
C SER A 578 0.95 5.67 -16.51
N VAL A 579 0.60 4.39 -16.39
CA VAL A 579 0.54 3.43 -17.51
C VAL A 579 -0.40 3.92 -18.64
N PRO A 580 -1.61 4.42 -18.36
CA PRO A 580 -2.47 4.98 -19.40
C PRO A 580 -1.84 6.15 -20.15
N ALA A 581 -1.12 7.04 -19.45
CA ALA A 581 -0.44 8.18 -20.08
C ALA A 581 0.74 7.73 -20.94
N LEU A 582 1.57 6.79 -20.46
CA LEU A 582 2.68 6.23 -21.24
C LEU A 582 2.18 5.50 -22.49
N TYR A 583 1.12 4.71 -22.37
CA TYR A 583 0.54 4.00 -23.50
C TYR A 583 -0.04 4.97 -24.53
N GLY A 584 -0.84 5.93 -24.09
CA GLY A 584 -1.41 6.97 -24.95
C GLY A 584 -0.36 7.85 -25.62
N LEU A 585 0.72 8.21 -24.90
CA LEU A 585 1.85 8.94 -25.45
C LEU A 585 2.50 8.16 -26.60
N GLY A 586 2.70 6.85 -26.43
CA GLY A 586 3.23 6.00 -27.49
C GLY A 586 2.30 5.94 -28.71
N VAL A 587 0.99 5.85 -28.50
CA VAL A 587 -0.01 5.89 -29.60
C VAL A 587 0.07 7.22 -30.36
N ALA A 588 0.10 8.35 -29.65
CA ALA A 588 0.19 9.66 -30.27
C ALA A 588 1.50 9.83 -31.07
N TYR A 589 2.64 9.37 -30.53
CA TYR A 589 3.91 9.35 -31.25
C TYR A 589 3.88 8.48 -32.49
N SER A 590 3.24 7.31 -32.42
CA SER A 590 3.11 6.40 -33.56
C SER A 590 2.31 7.03 -34.69
N LYS A 591 1.22 7.76 -34.40
CA LYS A 591 0.45 8.49 -35.41
C LYS A 591 1.25 9.60 -36.08
N MET A 592 2.19 10.20 -35.35
CA MET A 592 3.16 11.17 -35.88
C MET A 592 4.34 10.50 -36.61
N LYS A 593 4.33 9.17 -36.81
CA LYS A 593 5.43 8.38 -37.38
C LYS A 593 6.76 8.46 -36.59
N ARG A 594 6.69 8.83 -35.31
CA ARG A 594 7.84 8.91 -34.39
C ARG A 594 8.04 7.58 -33.67
N HIS A 595 8.32 6.52 -34.44
CA HIS A 595 8.29 5.13 -33.95
C HIS A 595 9.28 4.86 -32.80
N SER A 596 10.47 5.45 -32.81
CA SER A 596 11.46 5.27 -31.73
C SER A 596 10.96 5.78 -30.38
N GLU A 597 10.30 6.94 -30.36
CA GLU A 597 9.72 7.51 -29.14
C GLU A 597 8.48 6.75 -28.69
N ALA A 598 7.68 6.25 -29.65
CA ALA A 598 6.53 5.40 -29.35
C ALA A 598 6.96 4.11 -28.65
N ILE A 599 7.97 3.42 -29.20
CA ILE A 599 8.57 2.22 -28.61
C ILE A 599 9.08 2.51 -27.20
N ALA A 600 9.82 3.60 -26.99
CA ALA A 600 10.35 3.95 -25.67
C ALA A 600 9.23 4.21 -24.62
N ALA A 601 8.15 4.88 -25.02
CA ALA A 601 7.00 5.12 -24.15
C ALA A 601 6.27 3.82 -23.78
N TRP A 602 6.00 2.96 -24.77
CA TRP A 602 5.38 1.65 -24.52
C TRP A 602 6.27 0.69 -23.74
N GLN A 603 7.59 0.70 -23.94
CA GLN A 603 8.54 -0.09 -23.15
C GLN A 603 8.49 0.29 -21.67
N LYS A 604 8.40 1.59 -21.35
CA LYS A 604 8.16 2.05 -19.98
C LYS A 604 6.80 1.55 -19.47
N ALA A 605 5.75 1.60 -20.30
CA ALA A 605 4.42 1.11 -19.93
C ALA A 605 4.44 -0.40 -19.59
N VAL A 606 5.07 -1.26 -20.42
CA VAL A 606 5.15 -2.70 -20.14
C VAL A 606 6.10 -3.05 -19.00
N LYS A 607 7.09 -2.21 -18.70
CA LYS A 607 7.91 -2.36 -17.49
C LYS A 607 7.08 -2.16 -16.22
N LEU A 608 6.09 -1.27 -16.26
CA LEU A 608 5.17 -1.00 -15.15
C LEU A 608 3.96 -1.95 -15.14
N ALA A 609 3.52 -2.42 -16.32
CA ALA A 609 2.42 -3.37 -16.50
C ALA A 609 2.81 -4.47 -17.51
N PRO A 610 3.53 -5.52 -17.08
CA PRO A 610 4.05 -6.60 -17.93
C PRO A 610 2.98 -7.42 -18.66
N ASP A 611 1.73 -7.36 -18.18
CA ASP A 611 0.55 -8.03 -18.73
C ASP A 611 -0.28 -7.12 -19.66
N HIS A 612 0.20 -5.91 -19.97
CA HIS A 612 -0.50 -4.98 -20.86
C HIS A 612 -0.38 -5.43 -22.34
N ALA A 613 -1.21 -6.40 -22.74
CA ALA A 613 -1.20 -7.02 -24.07
C ALA A 613 -1.21 -6.01 -25.23
N GLY A 614 -2.00 -4.93 -25.11
CA GLY A 614 -2.06 -3.89 -26.15
C GLY A 614 -0.74 -3.14 -26.35
N ALA A 615 0.06 -2.97 -25.29
CA ALA A 615 1.33 -2.25 -25.37
C ALA A 615 2.40 -3.15 -26.00
N HIS A 616 2.44 -4.43 -25.62
CA HIS A 616 3.24 -5.45 -26.29
C HIS A 616 2.91 -5.53 -27.79
N MET A 617 1.63 -5.56 -28.15
CA MET A 617 1.22 -5.57 -29.56
C MET A 617 1.71 -4.33 -30.30
N SER A 618 1.55 -3.13 -29.73
CA SER A 618 2.01 -1.88 -30.34
C SER A 618 3.53 -1.80 -30.51
N ILE A 619 4.32 -2.27 -29.53
CA ILE A 619 5.78 -2.35 -29.65
C ILE A 619 6.16 -3.26 -30.81
N GLY A 620 5.56 -4.46 -30.86
CA GLY A 620 5.82 -5.44 -31.91
C GLY A 620 5.46 -4.93 -33.31
N MET A 621 4.32 -4.25 -33.44
CA MET A 621 3.93 -3.61 -34.70
C MET A 621 4.90 -2.51 -35.12
N ALA A 622 5.33 -1.64 -34.20
CA ALA A 622 6.27 -0.57 -34.51
C ALA A 622 7.67 -1.10 -34.90
N TYR A 623 8.14 -2.19 -34.29
CA TYR A 623 9.35 -2.87 -34.75
C TYR A 623 9.17 -3.46 -36.16
N GLY A 624 8.03 -4.07 -36.45
CA GLY A 624 7.71 -4.60 -37.78
C GLY A 624 7.62 -3.53 -38.87
N GLU A 625 7.12 -2.34 -38.53
CA GLU A 625 7.05 -1.18 -39.44
C GLU A 625 8.41 -0.52 -39.68
N THR A 626 9.30 -0.54 -38.69
CA THR A 626 10.67 0.00 -38.79
C THR A 626 11.68 -1.00 -39.37
N GLY A 627 11.23 -2.19 -39.80
CA GLY A 627 12.08 -3.23 -40.38
C GLY A 627 12.90 -4.04 -39.36
N ARG A 628 12.72 -3.77 -38.06
CA ARG A 628 13.38 -4.46 -36.94
C ARG A 628 12.64 -5.75 -36.60
N LEU A 629 12.57 -6.64 -37.58
CA LEU A 629 11.67 -7.80 -37.57
C LEU A 629 12.00 -8.80 -36.46
N ALA A 630 13.27 -9.01 -36.15
CA ALA A 630 13.69 -9.92 -35.08
C ALA A 630 13.21 -9.42 -33.71
N GLU A 631 13.34 -8.11 -33.44
CA GLU A 631 12.87 -7.50 -32.19
C GLU A 631 11.35 -7.44 -32.06
N ALA A 632 10.60 -7.58 -33.15
CA ALA A 632 9.14 -7.63 -33.12
C ALA A 632 8.59 -8.95 -32.55
N ILE A 633 9.34 -10.05 -32.64
CA ILE A 633 8.86 -11.39 -32.24
C ILE A 633 8.56 -11.49 -30.73
N PRO A 634 9.47 -11.14 -29.80
CA PRO A 634 9.19 -11.28 -28.37
C PRO A 634 7.94 -10.52 -27.89
N PRO A 635 7.74 -9.22 -28.21
CA PRO A 635 6.55 -8.50 -27.77
C PRO A 635 5.27 -9.01 -28.45
N LEU A 636 5.27 -9.38 -29.73
CA LEU A 636 4.09 -9.98 -30.38
C LEU A 636 3.72 -11.34 -29.77
N SER A 637 4.73 -12.16 -29.46
CA SER A 637 4.52 -13.46 -28.80
C SER A 637 3.94 -13.29 -27.41
N ARG A 638 4.42 -12.30 -26.64
CA ARG A 638 3.86 -11.96 -25.33
C ARG A 638 2.43 -11.45 -25.43
N ALA A 639 2.10 -10.61 -26.41
CA ALA A 639 0.73 -10.16 -26.66
C ALA A 639 -0.22 -11.33 -26.97
N ALA A 640 0.20 -12.25 -27.84
CA ALA A 640 -0.56 -13.46 -28.18
C ALA A 640 -0.72 -14.41 -26.98
N ALA A 641 0.29 -14.54 -26.12
CA ALA A 641 0.19 -15.32 -24.89
C ALA A 641 -0.77 -14.70 -23.87
N LEU A 642 -0.77 -13.37 -23.73
CA LEU A 642 -1.67 -12.63 -22.83
C LEU A 642 -3.11 -12.63 -23.32
N ARG A 643 -3.33 -12.68 -24.64
CA ARG A 643 -4.65 -12.80 -25.26
C ARG A 643 -4.66 -13.94 -26.29
N PRO A 644 -4.78 -15.20 -25.84
CA PRO A 644 -4.69 -16.36 -26.73
C PRO A 644 -5.73 -16.40 -27.85
N LYS A 645 -6.88 -15.76 -27.66
CA LYS A 645 -7.99 -15.68 -28.63
C LYS A 645 -7.94 -14.44 -29.53
N ASP A 646 -6.89 -13.62 -29.43
CA ASP A 646 -6.74 -12.43 -30.28
C ASP A 646 -6.19 -12.83 -31.66
N VAL A 647 -7.10 -12.92 -32.63
CA VAL A 647 -6.79 -13.29 -34.03
C VAL A 647 -5.75 -12.34 -34.64
N LEU A 648 -5.82 -11.05 -34.31
CA LEU A 648 -4.91 -10.04 -34.87
C LEU A 648 -3.49 -10.24 -34.35
N ALA A 649 -3.30 -10.56 -33.07
CA ALA A 649 -1.98 -10.82 -32.50
C ALA A 649 -1.25 -11.95 -33.24
N HIS A 650 -1.96 -13.06 -33.50
CA HIS A 650 -1.42 -14.19 -34.26
C HIS A 650 -1.12 -13.82 -35.72
N CYS A 651 -1.97 -13.02 -36.37
CA CYS A 651 -1.72 -12.56 -37.73
C CYS A 651 -0.51 -11.63 -37.84
N ARG A 652 -0.31 -10.74 -36.85
CA ARG A 652 0.87 -9.85 -36.80
C ARG A 652 2.15 -10.66 -36.62
N LEU A 653 2.12 -11.68 -35.77
CA LEU A 653 3.25 -12.57 -35.56
C LEU A 653 3.58 -13.36 -36.83
N GLY A 654 2.57 -13.92 -37.51
CA GLY A 654 2.74 -14.61 -38.79
C GLY A 654 3.36 -13.72 -39.86
N LEU A 655 2.93 -12.46 -39.95
CA LEU A 655 3.47 -11.49 -40.90
C LEU A 655 4.96 -11.21 -40.67
N VAL A 656 5.36 -11.09 -39.39
CA VAL A 656 6.77 -10.87 -39.03
C VAL A 656 7.62 -12.09 -39.36
N TYR A 657 7.14 -13.30 -39.05
CA TYR A 657 7.85 -14.53 -39.41
C TYR A 657 8.02 -14.70 -40.92
N ASP A 658 6.98 -14.40 -41.70
CA ASP A 658 7.04 -14.46 -43.16
C ASP A 658 8.06 -13.49 -43.74
N LYS A 659 8.12 -12.25 -43.22
CA LYS A 659 9.13 -11.27 -43.64
C LYS A 659 10.56 -11.68 -43.27
N LEU A 660 10.73 -12.54 -42.28
CA LEU A 660 12.02 -13.12 -41.87
C LEU A 660 12.38 -14.41 -42.63
N GLY A 661 11.53 -14.87 -43.54
CA GLY A 661 11.71 -16.16 -44.23
C GLY A 661 11.43 -17.39 -43.36
N ARG A 662 10.89 -17.19 -42.14
CA ARG A 662 10.53 -18.27 -41.21
C ARG A 662 9.14 -18.81 -41.51
N HIS A 663 9.00 -19.43 -42.68
CA HIS A 663 7.69 -19.80 -43.23
C HIS A 663 6.92 -20.82 -42.37
N ASP A 664 7.60 -21.77 -41.73
CA ASP A 664 6.93 -22.73 -40.83
C ASP A 664 6.35 -22.07 -39.58
N ASP A 665 7.07 -21.11 -38.99
CA ASP A 665 6.56 -20.33 -37.86
C ASP A 665 5.39 -19.42 -38.28
N ALA A 666 5.45 -18.86 -39.50
CA ALA A 666 4.36 -18.09 -40.08
C ALA A 666 3.10 -18.96 -40.29
N ILE A 667 3.27 -20.17 -40.83
CA ILE A 667 2.20 -21.17 -40.99
C ILE A 667 1.57 -21.49 -39.62
N ALA A 668 2.38 -21.72 -38.59
CA ALA A 668 1.87 -22.01 -37.24
C ALA A 668 1.07 -20.83 -36.67
N ALA A 669 1.56 -19.60 -36.82
CA ALA A 669 0.89 -18.40 -36.32
C ALA A 669 -0.41 -18.10 -37.08
N TYR A 670 -0.40 -18.11 -38.41
CA TYR A 670 -1.61 -17.93 -39.21
C TYR A 670 -2.59 -19.09 -39.06
N GLY A 671 -2.11 -20.32 -38.88
CA GLY A 671 -2.93 -21.49 -38.57
C GLY A 671 -3.72 -21.31 -37.27
N LYS A 672 -3.09 -20.76 -36.21
CA LYS A 672 -3.81 -20.38 -34.98
C LYS A 672 -4.88 -19.32 -35.25
N ALA A 673 -4.57 -18.29 -36.04
CA ALA A 673 -5.54 -17.26 -36.40
C ALA A 673 -6.75 -17.84 -37.16
N VAL A 674 -6.52 -18.74 -38.10
CA VAL A 674 -7.57 -19.45 -38.87
C VAL A 674 -8.37 -20.39 -37.97
N ALA A 675 -7.74 -21.12 -37.05
CA ALA A 675 -8.44 -21.99 -36.12
C ALA A 675 -9.35 -21.22 -35.15
N LEU A 676 -8.95 -20.01 -34.76
CA LEU A 676 -9.77 -19.11 -33.94
C LEU A 676 -10.92 -18.47 -34.73
N LYS A 677 -10.67 -18.12 -35.98
CA LYS A 677 -11.65 -17.47 -36.86
C LYS A 677 -11.44 -17.89 -38.32
N SER A 678 -12.18 -18.91 -38.73
CA SER A 678 -12.01 -19.56 -40.05
C SER A 678 -12.46 -18.69 -41.23
N ASP A 679 -13.38 -17.75 -40.99
CA ASP A 679 -13.89 -16.76 -41.96
C ASP A 679 -13.02 -15.48 -42.05
N PHE A 680 -11.89 -15.42 -41.33
CA PHE A 680 -10.98 -14.28 -41.43
C PHE A 680 -10.13 -14.34 -42.71
N VAL A 681 -10.65 -13.72 -43.78
CA VAL A 681 -10.08 -13.76 -45.15
C VAL A 681 -8.58 -13.46 -45.19
N HIS A 682 -8.12 -12.48 -44.41
CA HIS A 682 -6.72 -12.08 -44.39
C HIS A 682 -5.80 -13.18 -43.85
N ALA A 683 -6.21 -13.89 -42.78
CA ALA A 683 -5.42 -15.00 -42.25
C ALA A 683 -5.39 -16.19 -43.21
N GLN A 684 -6.52 -16.54 -43.84
CA GLN A 684 -6.57 -17.63 -44.83
C GLN A 684 -5.68 -17.33 -46.04
N ALA A 685 -5.75 -16.11 -46.58
CA ALA A 685 -4.91 -15.70 -47.71
C ALA A 685 -3.42 -15.70 -47.35
N SER A 686 -3.08 -15.24 -46.14
CA SER A 686 -1.69 -15.19 -45.68
C SER A 686 -1.13 -16.58 -45.36
N LEU A 687 -1.95 -17.48 -44.82
CA LEU A 687 -1.61 -18.88 -44.60
C LEU A 687 -1.33 -19.60 -45.92
N GLY A 688 -2.19 -19.41 -46.93
CA GLY A 688 -1.97 -19.96 -48.27
C GLY A 688 -0.68 -19.46 -48.91
N ALA A 689 -0.36 -18.16 -48.77
CA ALA A 689 0.90 -17.60 -49.24
C ALA A 689 2.12 -18.14 -48.47
N SER A 690 2.00 -18.35 -47.15
CA SER A 690 3.08 -18.94 -46.33
C SER A 690 3.37 -20.38 -46.77
N TYR A 691 2.33 -21.19 -47.03
CA TYR A 691 2.47 -22.54 -47.55
C TYR A 691 3.15 -22.57 -48.93
N ALA A 692 2.79 -21.66 -49.83
CA ALA A 692 3.43 -21.57 -51.14
C ALA A 692 4.93 -21.24 -51.03
N ARG A 693 5.30 -20.29 -50.15
CA ARG A 693 6.71 -19.95 -49.90
C ARG A 693 7.49 -21.09 -49.23
N ALA A 694 6.82 -21.95 -48.46
CA ALA A 694 7.40 -23.17 -47.92
C ALA A 694 7.43 -24.35 -48.94
N GLY A 695 7.02 -24.14 -50.20
CA GLY A 695 6.96 -25.18 -51.23
C GLY A 695 5.79 -26.17 -51.10
N ARG A 696 4.86 -25.94 -50.18
CA ARG A 696 3.72 -26.82 -49.88
C ARG A 696 2.48 -26.41 -50.69
N PHE A 697 2.56 -26.54 -52.01
CA PHE A 697 1.58 -25.97 -52.94
C PHE A 697 0.15 -26.54 -52.79
N GLY A 698 -0.02 -27.82 -52.42
CA GLY A 698 -1.36 -28.38 -52.19
C GLY A 698 -2.13 -27.66 -51.08
N GLN A 699 -1.47 -27.42 -49.94
CA GLN A 699 -2.04 -26.67 -48.82
C GLN A 699 -2.23 -25.18 -49.20
N ALA A 700 -1.31 -24.63 -50.00
CA ALA A 700 -1.42 -23.25 -50.50
C ALA A 700 -2.70 -23.05 -51.35
N VAL A 701 -3.00 -23.98 -52.27
CA VAL A 701 -4.22 -23.96 -53.09
C VAL A 701 -5.46 -24.06 -52.21
N GLN A 702 -5.46 -24.99 -51.24
CA GLN A 702 -6.59 -25.16 -50.32
C GLN A 702 -6.94 -23.87 -49.56
N HIS A 703 -5.96 -23.27 -48.87
CA HIS A 703 -6.19 -22.08 -48.05
C HIS A 703 -6.46 -20.82 -48.89
N THR A 704 -5.81 -20.69 -50.05
CA THR A 704 -6.07 -19.57 -50.97
C THR A 704 -7.44 -19.70 -51.64
N GLY A 705 -7.89 -20.92 -51.93
CA GLY A 705 -9.25 -21.21 -52.41
C GLY A 705 -10.32 -20.86 -51.37
N ALA A 706 -10.09 -21.22 -50.10
CA ALA A 706 -10.96 -20.83 -49.00
C ALA A 706 -11.04 -19.29 -48.86
N ALA A 707 -9.89 -18.60 -48.91
CA ALA A 707 -9.84 -17.14 -48.90
C ALA A 707 -10.60 -16.52 -50.09
N LEU A 708 -10.50 -17.11 -51.28
CA LEU A 708 -11.21 -16.65 -52.48
C LEU A 708 -12.72 -16.77 -52.31
N GLY A 709 -13.21 -17.89 -51.76
CA GLY A 709 -14.63 -18.08 -51.44
C GLY A 709 -15.16 -17.00 -50.49
N LEU A 710 -14.41 -16.72 -49.41
CA LEU A 710 -14.77 -15.67 -48.46
C LEU A 710 -14.70 -14.26 -49.08
N ALA A 711 -13.71 -13.98 -49.92
CA ALA A 711 -13.57 -12.69 -50.61
C ALA A 711 -14.72 -12.44 -51.60
N ARG A 712 -15.20 -13.48 -52.29
CA ARG A 712 -16.39 -13.41 -53.16
C ARG A 712 -17.65 -13.12 -52.35
N ALA A 713 -17.84 -13.83 -51.24
CA ALA A 713 -18.98 -13.60 -50.34
C ALA A 713 -18.98 -12.16 -49.77
N ALA A 714 -17.80 -11.58 -49.55
CA ALA A 714 -17.64 -10.21 -49.08
C ALA A 714 -17.67 -9.13 -50.20
N GLY A 715 -17.83 -9.52 -51.48
CA GLY A 715 -17.86 -8.57 -52.61
C GLY A 715 -16.54 -7.83 -52.88
N ASN A 716 -15.40 -8.34 -52.40
CA ASN A 716 -14.10 -7.65 -52.55
C ASN A 716 -13.44 -7.98 -53.90
N ALA A 717 -13.89 -7.33 -54.97
CA ALA A 717 -13.46 -7.60 -56.35
C ALA A 717 -11.93 -7.54 -56.53
N LYS A 718 -11.26 -6.56 -55.91
CA LYS A 718 -9.79 -6.42 -55.99
C LYS A 718 -9.07 -7.62 -55.39
N LEU A 719 -9.51 -8.08 -54.22
CA LEU A 719 -8.92 -9.24 -53.55
C LEU A 719 -9.23 -10.54 -54.30
N VAL A 720 -10.42 -10.67 -54.89
CA VAL A 720 -10.80 -11.81 -55.74
C VAL A 720 -9.84 -11.95 -56.92
N THR A 721 -9.58 -10.87 -57.66
CA THR A 721 -8.64 -10.89 -58.78
C THR A 721 -7.23 -11.31 -58.35
N GLU A 722 -6.75 -10.78 -57.22
CA GLU A 722 -5.43 -11.12 -56.67
C GLU A 722 -5.32 -12.61 -56.28
N LEU A 723 -6.33 -13.14 -55.58
CA LEU A 723 -6.33 -14.53 -55.13
C LEU A 723 -6.45 -15.52 -56.30
N ILE A 724 -7.16 -15.19 -57.37
CA ILE A 724 -7.22 -16.00 -58.61
C ILE A 724 -5.82 -16.10 -59.26
N ARG A 725 -5.08 -14.98 -59.33
CA ARG A 725 -3.70 -14.99 -59.85
C ARG A 725 -2.79 -15.88 -59.02
N ARG A 726 -2.85 -15.77 -57.69
CA ARG A 726 -2.08 -16.62 -56.77
C ARG A 726 -2.40 -18.10 -56.94
N LEU A 727 -3.70 -18.45 -57.02
CA LEU A 727 -4.14 -19.83 -57.25
C LEU A 727 -3.58 -20.40 -58.55
N ALA A 728 -3.57 -19.62 -59.64
CA ALA A 728 -3.02 -20.06 -60.91
C ALA A 728 -1.51 -20.37 -60.83
N LEU A 729 -0.75 -19.59 -60.05
CA LEU A 729 0.68 -19.84 -59.81
C LEU A 729 0.89 -21.07 -58.91
N TYR A 730 0.15 -21.17 -57.81
CA TYR A 730 0.29 -22.28 -56.86
C TYR A 730 -0.07 -23.62 -57.50
N ASN A 731 -1.07 -23.66 -58.40
CA ASN A 731 -1.40 -24.85 -59.19
C ASN A 731 -0.29 -25.30 -60.15
N ARG A 732 0.63 -24.41 -60.53
CA ARG A 732 1.81 -24.73 -61.35
C ARG A 732 3.07 -25.03 -60.52
N GLY A 733 2.93 -25.11 -59.20
CA GLY A 733 4.06 -25.28 -58.29
C GLY A 733 4.98 -24.06 -58.21
N GLN A 734 4.45 -22.86 -58.47
CA GLN A 734 5.22 -21.61 -58.45
C GLN A 734 4.74 -20.71 -57.32
N ALA A 735 5.66 -20.12 -56.56
CA ALA A 735 5.36 -19.03 -55.63
C ALA A 735 5.58 -17.67 -56.34
N GLN A 736 4.82 -16.64 -55.97
CA GLN A 736 5.23 -15.27 -56.36
C GLN A 736 6.57 -14.94 -55.68
N PRO A 737 7.48 -14.25 -56.39
CA PRO A 737 8.70 -13.72 -55.77
C PRO A 737 8.40 -12.74 -54.63
#